data_AF-A0A917ICF2-F1
#
_entry.id   AF-A0A917ICF2-F1
#
_cell.length_a   1.000
_cell.length_b   1.000
_cell.length_c   1.000
_cell.angle_alpha   90.00
_cell.angle_beta   90.00
_cell.angle_gamma   90.00
#
_symmetry.space_group_name_H-M   'P 1'
#
loop_
_entity.id
_entity.type
_entity.pdbx_description
1 polymer ?
#
loop_
_entity_poly.entity_id
_entity_poly.type
_entity_poly.pdbx_seq_one_letter_code
_entity_poly.pdbx_strand_id
1 'polypeptide(L)'
;MKIPQRHSRACALLGAAAVAASLALVAPPAAAVTTVTSGGGAQWQIHDAERPSLDTGSIRALAGSRVDGFGNLFVRTGDPAVRMDGEMARGFGLTQAEGGYISTQSVAYGDAALTRRIDVADDADLLRFFDSITNTGEESISVEVSFGGALGYGSGNEQGTIRASSEAGPSWDVVAQPGAGQRPIGTLVGEYDRLGNQERNPFETPYVPEGQEANFYGYVHVVDVPAGESRSLLHFVATEAAGEGAVAAVAEDLAALAAAPDLGGLSLDEVCSISNWELGDGACADVIRLDVPGVPAAPPAVTTSGYDVVDKTIADLQADMTAGVTTSVEITQAYLDRIAAYDGGQFGFHSFIAVADDALAQARAADEARAAGETGELLGIPIGIKDVYDTVDMPTTGGSKALEGWFPAQDATQVALLRDAGAVILGKTNTSEFAYSGGYSESGYMQTWNALYPSKTSFGSSGGSAVAVAADLAAAAMGSQTGVSLYAPATGASVATFRGTDGMASVAGVMPLTWGQDYAGPIAKSVTDLAMILNATTGTDERDILTVDADEHRPEDWTVLLEEGALEGARVGYLPGSFSSSWADDDTGAAALARLSELEAAGASLVRIDAPAPSLGRAPGGNRGDEGWARYIADNPGFPFASGAQLAADERVLPYNTRANRAATPMTEEQVRAWIDYRAASREIYAQWMAENGVDVLVYPGFISDVFNNDGNTNQHTADRATGVPTSNAGLPTVVVPVGVNGHGYSMSLQLVGTAWSDAEVLAMGYALEQQADARMRTAFAPALPVGDPGEQPTEPEQPGEPEQPGEPEQPGIPDEPAEPEQPSEPERPDDGTAPSGVTEDSLLESLRGLISLPTNVVAGEDVDVVVPMAEPGAELDGYLFSEPTELGAGVVSGAGVVVYTIPADTPAGEHRLAVATTDGDVIGWDYLTVVAPAAAAGDDSALGVTGGTVSLLLVGVALAALATGGTLLVIRRRAQRPAEVG
;
A
#
# COMPACT_ATOMS: atom_id res chain seq x y z
N MET A 1 29.39 52.37 3.83
CA MET A 1 29.81 53.65 3.18
C MET A 1 28.65 54.16 2.31
N LYS A 2 28.66 55.40 1.80
CA LYS A 2 27.45 56.07 1.27
C LYS A 2 27.01 55.65 -0.15
N ILE A 3 25.70 55.72 -0.39
CA ILE A 3 24.95 55.58 -1.67
C ILE A 3 25.29 56.74 -2.64
N PRO A 4 24.96 56.65 -3.95
CA PRO A 4 23.63 57.14 -4.39
C PRO A 4 22.94 56.37 -5.55
N GLN A 5 21.61 56.27 -5.46
CA GLN A 5 20.70 56.05 -6.60
C GLN A 5 20.49 57.34 -7.41
N ARG A 6 20.10 57.21 -8.70
CA ARG A 6 19.25 58.09 -9.56
C ARG A 6 19.34 57.56 -11.00
N HIS A 7 18.32 57.53 -11.86
CA HIS A 7 16.93 58.03 -11.83
C HIS A 7 15.97 57.06 -12.55
N SER A 8 14.65 57.23 -12.35
CA SER A 8 13.58 56.32 -12.82
C SER A 8 12.85 56.81 -14.09
N ARG A 9 12.33 55.84 -14.86
CA ARG A 9 11.09 55.85 -15.70
C ARG A 9 10.94 56.85 -16.86
N ALA A 10 10.77 56.32 -18.08
CA ALA A 10 9.50 56.32 -18.84
C ALA A 10 9.61 55.49 -20.16
N CYS A 11 8.47 55.03 -20.71
CA CYS A 11 8.32 54.17 -21.92
C CYS A 11 8.94 52.76 -21.77
N ALA A 12 8.22 51.64 -21.60
CA ALA A 12 6.85 51.25 -21.99
C ALA A 12 6.64 51.16 -23.52
N LEU A 13 6.12 50.00 -23.96
CA LEU A 13 5.91 49.53 -25.34
C LEU A 13 7.16 49.07 -26.12
N LEU A 14 7.48 47.78 -25.99
CA LEU A 14 7.83 46.81 -27.08
C LEU A 14 8.42 45.54 -26.45
N GLY A 15 7.56 44.76 -25.79
CA GLY A 15 7.92 43.50 -25.13
C GLY A 15 6.80 42.49 -25.24
N ALA A 16 6.53 42.04 -26.47
CA ALA A 16 5.57 40.99 -26.81
C ALA A 16 5.69 40.59 -28.29
N ALA A 17 6.65 39.71 -28.64
CA ALA A 17 6.67 38.86 -29.87
C ALA A 17 8.04 38.17 -30.08
N ALA A 18 8.47 37.28 -29.17
CA ALA A 18 9.65 36.41 -29.38
C ALA A 18 9.72 35.16 -28.47
N VAL A 19 8.63 34.75 -27.82
CA VAL A 19 8.59 33.56 -26.92
C VAL A 19 7.33 32.74 -27.21
N ALA A 20 7.16 32.35 -28.48
CA ALA A 20 5.97 31.66 -28.97
C ALA A 20 6.27 30.76 -30.17
N ALA A 21 7.29 29.90 -30.05
CA ALA A 21 7.62 28.86 -31.04
C ALA A 21 8.43 27.69 -30.44
N SER A 22 8.13 27.32 -29.19
CA SER A 22 8.62 26.11 -28.54
C SER A 22 7.60 25.63 -27.50
N LEU A 23 6.36 25.46 -27.97
CA LEU A 23 5.41 24.57 -27.31
C LEU A 23 5.95 23.16 -27.50
N ALA A 24 6.80 22.72 -26.56
CA ALA A 24 6.88 21.30 -26.27
C ALA A 24 5.43 20.83 -26.04
N LEU A 25 5.08 19.69 -26.64
CA LEU A 25 3.91 18.96 -26.19
C LEU A 25 4.17 18.61 -24.73
N VAL A 26 3.58 19.39 -23.82
CA VAL A 26 3.47 19.00 -22.42
C VAL A 26 2.63 17.75 -22.46
N ALA A 27 3.29 16.59 -22.34
CA ALA A 27 2.59 15.35 -22.10
C ALA A 27 1.66 15.58 -20.90
N PRO A 28 0.39 15.14 -20.96
CA PRO A 28 -0.44 15.19 -19.76
C PRO A 28 0.33 14.49 -18.62
N PRO A 29 0.23 15.00 -17.38
CA PRO A 29 0.90 14.37 -16.25
C PRO A 29 0.49 12.89 -16.23
N ALA A 30 1.49 12.01 -16.29
CA ALA A 30 1.26 10.58 -16.42
C ALA A 30 0.39 10.11 -15.24
N ALA A 31 -0.80 9.65 -15.58
CA ALA A 31 -1.78 9.17 -14.61
C ALA A 31 -1.21 7.90 -14.00
N ALA A 32 -0.92 7.94 -12.69
CA ALA A 32 -0.48 6.76 -11.97
C ALA A 32 -1.60 5.70 -11.99
N VAL A 33 -1.27 4.49 -12.46
CA VAL A 33 -2.21 3.42 -12.86
C VAL A 33 -3.03 3.75 -14.11
N THR A 34 -2.66 3.13 -15.24
CA THR A 34 -3.46 3.17 -16.48
C THR A 34 -4.77 2.40 -16.30
N THR A 35 -5.90 3.02 -16.67
CA THR A 35 -7.22 2.36 -16.72
C THR A 35 -7.69 2.26 -18.17
N VAL A 36 -7.95 1.06 -18.68
CA VAL A 36 -8.51 0.83 -20.02
C VAL A 36 -9.96 0.39 -19.90
N THR A 37 -10.82 0.96 -20.74
CA THR A 37 -12.22 0.50 -20.87
C THR A 37 -12.32 -0.40 -22.09
N SER A 38 -12.75 -1.65 -21.89
CA SER A 38 -12.98 -2.61 -22.98
C SER A 38 -14.32 -2.36 -23.69
N GLY A 39 -14.54 -3.01 -24.84
CA GLY A 39 -15.72 -2.79 -25.69
C GLY A 39 -17.08 -2.98 -24.99
N GLY A 40 -17.17 -3.92 -24.03
CA GLY A 40 -18.36 -4.15 -23.21
C GLY A 40 -18.53 -3.17 -22.04
N GLY A 41 -17.55 -2.31 -21.78
CA GLY A 41 -17.59 -1.29 -20.72
C GLY A 41 -17.00 -1.70 -19.36
N ALA A 42 -16.33 -2.85 -19.25
CA ALA A 42 -15.47 -3.13 -18.09
C ALA A 42 -14.28 -2.16 -18.05
N GLN A 43 -13.91 -1.75 -16.84
CA GLN A 43 -12.76 -0.89 -16.59
C GLN A 43 -11.66 -1.69 -15.90
N TRP A 44 -10.60 -1.97 -16.66
CA TRP A 44 -9.46 -2.76 -16.24
C TRP A 44 -8.33 -1.83 -15.81
N GLN A 45 -7.79 -2.07 -14.62
CA GLN A 45 -6.54 -1.48 -14.16
C GLN A 45 -5.46 -2.55 -14.21
N ILE A 46 -4.38 -2.28 -14.94
CA ILE A 46 -3.23 -3.18 -15.08
C ILE A 46 -2.06 -2.57 -14.30
N HIS A 47 -1.27 -3.42 -13.66
CA HIS A 47 0.02 -3.04 -13.07
C HIS A 47 1.07 -2.94 -14.18
N ASP A 48 1.14 -1.76 -14.79
CA ASP A 48 2.10 -1.40 -15.82
C ASP A 48 3.35 -0.70 -15.24
N ALA A 49 4.21 -0.16 -16.11
CA ALA A 49 5.40 0.60 -15.71
C ALA A 49 5.07 2.00 -15.15
N GLU A 50 3.82 2.45 -15.23
CA GLU A 50 3.40 3.71 -14.61
C GLU A 50 3.35 3.60 -13.09
N ARG A 51 3.57 4.73 -12.42
CA ARG A 51 3.71 4.82 -10.95
C ARG A 51 2.53 4.13 -10.25
N PRO A 52 2.74 3.23 -9.26
CA PRO A 52 3.97 2.99 -8.50
C PRO A 52 4.98 2.03 -9.17
N SER A 53 4.88 1.77 -10.48
CA SER A 53 5.80 0.96 -11.26
C SER A 53 5.96 -0.46 -10.71
N LEU A 54 4.81 -1.10 -10.43
CA LEU A 54 4.77 -2.51 -10.03
C LEU A 54 5.16 -3.42 -11.20
N ASP A 55 4.69 -3.08 -12.41
CA ASP A 55 5.15 -3.62 -13.70
C ASP A 55 5.14 -5.16 -13.79
N THR A 56 4.11 -5.79 -13.23
CA THR A 56 3.83 -7.24 -13.26
C THR A 56 2.93 -7.64 -14.44
N GLY A 57 2.21 -6.67 -15.01
CA GLY A 57 1.14 -6.89 -15.96
C GLY A 57 -0.12 -7.56 -15.39
N SER A 58 -0.22 -7.75 -14.08
CA SER A 58 -1.44 -8.31 -13.48
C SER A 58 -2.56 -7.28 -13.34
N ILE A 59 -3.79 -7.78 -13.23
CA ILE A 59 -4.99 -6.97 -13.05
C ILE A 59 -5.01 -6.46 -11.61
N ARG A 60 -4.72 -5.17 -11.46
CA ARG A 60 -4.79 -4.45 -10.18
C ARG A 60 -6.23 -4.37 -9.66
N ALA A 61 -7.17 -4.05 -10.55
CA ALA A 61 -8.57 -3.92 -10.20
C ALA A 61 -9.47 -4.03 -11.44
N LEU A 62 -10.72 -4.44 -11.20
CA LEU A 62 -11.80 -4.43 -12.18
C LEU A 62 -13.04 -3.81 -11.54
N ALA A 63 -13.62 -2.79 -12.19
CA ALA A 63 -14.81 -2.13 -11.68
C ALA A 63 -16.01 -3.09 -11.56
N GLY A 64 -16.48 -3.29 -10.32
CA GLY A 64 -17.60 -4.19 -10.02
C GLY A 64 -17.22 -5.66 -9.96
N SER A 65 -15.93 -6.02 -9.81
CA SER A 65 -15.52 -7.36 -9.40
C SER A 65 -14.48 -7.29 -8.27
N ARG A 66 -14.13 -8.45 -7.71
CA ARG A 66 -13.02 -8.62 -6.77
C ARG A 66 -11.92 -9.40 -7.47
N VAL A 67 -10.91 -8.66 -7.89
CA VAL A 67 -9.70 -9.16 -8.54
C VAL A 67 -8.54 -8.45 -7.88
N ASP A 68 -7.58 -9.23 -7.38
CA ASP A 68 -6.41 -8.76 -6.66
C ASP A 68 -5.17 -9.46 -7.24
N GLY A 69 -4.41 -8.75 -8.07
CA GLY A 69 -3.17 -9.26 -8.67
C GLY A 69 -3.37 -10.40 -9.67
N PHE A 70 -4.55 -10.56 -10.27
CA PHE A 70 -4.79 -11.72 -11.15
C PHE A 70 -4.15 -11.58 -12.53
N GLY A 71 -3.59 -12.68 -13.03
CA GLY A 71 -2.79 -12.72 -14.25
C GLY A 71 -1.31 -12.41 -14.03
N ASN A 72 -0.80 -12.39 -12.80
CA ASN A 72 0.65 -12.34 -12.56
C ASN A 72 1.32 -13.65 -13.01
N LEU A 73 2.63 -13.56 -13.27
CA LEU A 73 3.46 -14.72 -13.62
C LEU A 73 4.43 -15.00 -12.48
N PHE A 74 4.42 -16.21 -11.96
CA PHE A 74 5.55 -16.76 -11.21
C PHE A 74 6.36 -17.63 -12.17
N VAL A 75 7.69 -17.63 -12.05
CA VAL A 75 8.58 -18.31 -13.02
C VAL A 75 9.66 -19.11 -12.29
N ARG A 76 9.77 -20.41 -12.58
CA ARG A 76 10.79 -21.30 -12.03
C ARG A 76 11.56 -22.03 -13.12
N THR A 77 12.86 -21.80 -13.15
CA THR A 77 13.86 -22.47 -14.01
C THR A 77 14.46 -23.70 -13.33
N GLY A 78 14.46 -23.72 -11.99
CA GLY A 78 15.13 -24.76 -11.21
C GLY A 78 16.66 -24.58 -11.11
N ASP A 79 17.22 -23.48 -11.64
CA ASP A 79 18.62 -23.12 -11.44
C ASP A 79 18.79 -22.30 -10.14
N PRO A 80 19.46 -22.83 -9.11
CA PRO A 80 19.70 -22.11 -7.86
C PRO A 80 20.65 -20.90 -8.00
N ALA A 81 21.27 -20.67 -9.17
CA ALA A 81 22.01 -19.44 -9.45
C ALA A 81 21.08 -18.26 -9.83
N VAL A 82 19.84 -18.51 -10.23
CA VAL A 82 18.86 -17.47 -10.55
C VAL A 82 18.30 -16.90 -9.25
N ARG A 83 18.70 -15.67 -8.90
CA ARG A 83 18.41 -15.05 -7.58
C ARG A 83 16.93 -15.03 -7.22
N MET A 84 16.04 -14.87 -8.19
CA MET A 84 14.58 -14.81 -7.98
C MET A 84 13.85 -16.06 -8.52
N ASP A 85 14.52 -17.22 -8.59
CA ASP A 85 13.90 -18.45 -9.10
C ASP A 85 12.66 -18.83 -8.29
N GLY A 86 11.53 -19.02 -8.96
CA GLY A 86 10.24 -19.32 -8.34
C GLY A 86 9.42 -18.09 -7.91
N GLU A 87 9.92 -16.86 -8.06
CA GLU A 87 9.23 -15.63 -7.68
C GLU A 87 8.43 -14.98 -8.83
N MET A 88 7.68 -13.93 -8.51
CA MET A 88 6.84 -13.14 -9.41
C MET A 88 7.68 -12.31 -10.38
N ALA A 89 7.43 -12.48 -11.68
CA ALA A 89 8.01 -11.68 -12.76
C ALA A 89 7.45 -10.25 -12.77
N ARG A 90 8.37 -9.30 -12.92
CA ARG A 90 8.10 -7.86 -12.87
C ARG A 90 9.20 -7.10 -13.60
N GLY A 91 8.92 -5.86 -13.99
CA GLY A 91 9.89 -5.01 -14.69
C GLY A 91 9.87 -5.19 -16.21
N PHE A 92 8.74 -5.55 -16.81
CA PHE A 92 8.57 -5.70 -18.27
C PHE A 92 8.72 -4.38 -19.06
N GLY A 93 8.79 -3.24 -18.36
CA GLY A 93 8.63 -1.91 -18.95
C GLY A 93 7.28 -1.79 -19.66
N LEU A 94 6.25 -2.42 -19.10
CA LEU A 94 4.96 -2.59 -19.74
C LEU A 94 4.33 -1.22 -20.00
N THR A 95 4.12 -0.90 -21.28
CA THR A 95 3.65 0.42 -21.72
C THR A 95 2.35 0.27 -22.52
N GLN A 96 1.41 1.20 -22.33
CA GLN A 96 0.16 1.22 -23.10
C GLN A 96 0.43 1.44 -24.59
N ALA A 97 -0.20 0.61 -25.43
CA ALA A 97 -0.15 0.65 -26.89
C ALA A 97 -1.57 0.68 -27.48
N GLU A 98 -1.70 0.77 -28.81
CA GLU A 98 -3.00 0.66 -29.49
C GLU A 98 -3.60 -0.73 -29.22
N GLY A 99 -4.80 -0.76 -28.62
CA GLY A 99 -5.50 -2.00 -28.26
C GLY A 99 -4.97 -2.75 -27.02
N GLY A 100 -4.00 -2.22 -26.26
CA GLY A 100 -3.46 -2.98 -25.12
C GLY A 100 -2.19 -2.44 -24.48
N TYR A 101 -1.32 -3.37 -24.06
CA TYR A 101 -0.04 -3.13 -23.41
C TYR A 101 1.04 -4.05 -23.97
N ILE A 102 2.28 -3.55 -24.10
CA ILE A 102 3.42 -4.31 -24.59
C ILE A 102 4.67 -4.08 -23.75
N SER A 103 5.47 -5.14 -23.56
CA SER A 103 6.78 -5.05 -22.90
C SER A 103 7.74 -4.18 -23.73
N THR A 104 8.51 -3.33 -23.07
CA THR A 104 9.61 -2.57 -23.71
C THR A 104 10.99 -3.14 -23.42
N GLN A 105 11.07 -4.13 -22.53
CA GLN A 105 12.26 -4.86 -22.12
C GLN A 105 11.89 -6.31 -21.71
N SER A 106 12.81 -7.26 -21.84
CA SER A 106 12.61 -8.63 -21.35
C SER A 106 12.94 -8.74 -19.86
N VAL A 107 12.20 -9.57 -19.12
CA VAL A 107 12.51 -9.96 -17.73
C VAL A 107 13.32 -11.26 -17.75
N ALA A 108 14.50 -11.28 -17.11
CA ALA A 108 15.41 -12.42 -17.21
C ALA A 108 15.42 -13.34 -15.98
N TYR A 109 15.25 -14.63 -16.22
CA TYR A 109 15.45 -15.72 -15.27
C TYR A 109 16.54 -16.65 -15.83
N GLY A 110 17.81 -16.32 -15.56
CA GLY A 110 18.94 -17.00 -16.19
C GLY A 110 18.90 -16.84 -17.72
N ASP A 111 18.93 -17.96 -18.43
CA ASP A 111 18.83 -18.01 -19.90
C ASP A 111 17.38 -17.87 -20.44
N ALA A 112 16.36 -17.74 -19.56
CA ALA A 112 14.99 -17.44 -19.96
C ALA A 112 14.72 -15.93 -19.99
N ALA A 113 14.51 -15.36 -21.17
CA ALA A 113 14.04 -13.99 -21.36
C ALA A 113 12.53 -13.97 -21.61
N LEU A 114 11.76 -13.36 -20.69
CA LEU A 114 10.31 -13.29 -20.75
C LEU A 114 9.81 -11.92 -21.23
N THR A 115 8.80 -11.94 -22.09
CA THR A 115 8.05 -10.75 -22.51
C THR A 115 6.56 -11.00 -22.49
N ARG A 116 5.79 -9.97 -22.16
CA ARG A 116 4.33 -9.97 -22.09
C ARG A 116 3.71 -8.98 -23.06
N ARG A 117 2.62 -9.38 -23.72
CA ARG A 117 1.63 -8.48 -24.34
C ARG A 117 0.26 -8.76 -23.74
N ILE A 118 -0.51 -7.70 -23.46
CA ILE A 118 -1.88 -7.79 -22.96
C ILE A 118 -2.78 -7.03 -23.93
N ASP A 119 -3.58 -7.73 -24.71
CA ASP A 119 -4.53 -7.13 -25.64
C ASP A 119 -5.90 -6.98 -24.94
N VAL A 120 -6.58 -5.87 -25.16
CA VAL A 120 -7.91 -5.54 -24.61
C VAL A 120 -8.91 -5.52 -25.78
N ALA A 121 -9.99 -6.28 -25.69
CA ALA A 121 -10.93 -6.40 -26.81
C ALA A 121 -11.75 -5.12 -27.06
N ASP A 122 -11.86 -4.75 -28.35
CA ASP A 122 -12.60 -3.57 -28.83
C ASP A 122 -14.13 -3.71 -28.74
N ASP A 123 -14.66 -4.94 -28.71
CA ASP A 123 -16.11 -5.23 -28.77
C ASP A 123 -16.62 -6.20 -27.68
N ALA A 124 -15.75 -6.64 -26.76
CA ALA A 124 -16.08 -7.55 -25.66
C ALA A 124 -15.39 -7.13 -24.35
N ASP A 125 -15.84 -7.65 -23.20
CA ASP A 125 -15.18 -7.48 -21.90
C ASP A 125 -14.11 -8.57 -21.67
N LEU A 126 -13.10 -8.60 -22.55
CA LEU A 126 -12.06 -9.64 -22.65
C LEU A 126 -10.65 -9.04 -22.63
N LEU A 127 -9.75 -9.67 -21.87
CA LEU A 127 -8.30 -9.51 -21.94
C LEU A 127 -7.66 -10.77 -22.53
N ARG A 128 -6.63 -10.60 -23.36
CA ARG A 128 -5.79 -11.68 -23.90
C ARG A 128 -4.33 -11.44 -23.49
N PHE A 129 -3.74 -12.40 -22.80
CA PHE A 129 -2.34 -12.40 -22.42
C PHE A 129 -1.56 -13.26 -23.39
N PHE A 130 -0.49 -12.71 -23.96
CA PHE A 130 0.47 -13.42 -24.80
C PHE A 130 1.85 -13.29 -24.16
N ASP A 131 2.26 -14.34 -23.46
CA ASP A 131 3.48 -14.39 -22.65
C ASP A 131 4.50 -15.27 -23.34
N SER A 132 5.62 -14.70 -23.76
CA SER A 132 6.66 -15.37 -24.53
C SER A 132 7.94 -15.56 -23.73
N ILE A 133 8.53 -16.75 -23.85
CA ILE A 133 9.77 -17.19 -23.22
C ILE A 133 10.77 -17.46 -24.35
N THR A 134 11.85 -16.69 -24.40
CA THR A 134 12.94 -16.87 -25.37
C THR A 134 14.18 -17.38 -24.64
N ASN A 135 14.72 -18.50 -25.11
CA ASN A 135 15.99 -19.03 -24.61
C ASN A 135 17.15 -18.25 -25.23
N THR A 136 17.95 -17.61 -24.38
CA THR A 136 19.14 -16.83 -24.75
C THR A 136 20.45 -17.62 -24.66
N GLY A 137 20.42 -18.81 -24.07
CA GLY A 137 21.56 -19.71 -23.86
C GLY A 137 21.87 -20.64 -25.03
N GLU A 138 22.89 -21.49 -24.83
CA GLU A 138 23.38 -22.46 -25.83
C GLU A 138 22.77 -23.87 -25.68
N GLU A 139 22.08 -24.16 -24.57
CA GLU A 139 21.43 -25.45 -24.29
C GLU A 139 19.90 -25.27 -24.16
N SER A 140 19.12 -26.34 -24.38
CA SER A 140 17.67 -26.30 -24.16
C SER A 140 17.34 -26.15 -22.67
N ILE A 141 16.39 -25.27 -22.34
CA ILE A 141 15.91 -25.06 -20.98
C ILE A 141 14.49 -25.59 -20.82
N SER A 142 14.09 -25.87 -19.58
CA SER A 142 12.71 -26.17 -19.20
C SER A 142 12.30 -25.15 -18.13
N VAL A 143 11.18 -24.46 -18.33
CA VAL A 143 10.72 -23.37 -17.46
C VAL A 143 9.30 -23.66 -17.02
N GLU A 144 9.06 -23.65 -15.71
CA GLU A 144 7.71 -23.68 -15.16
C GLU A 144 7.19 -22.24 -15.01
N VAL A 145 6.01 -21.97 -15.55
CA VAL A 145 5.35 -20.66 -15.46
C VAL A 145 3.96 -20.84 -14.88
N SER A 146 3.65 -20.12 -13.80
CA SER A 146 2.31 -20.09 -13.21
C SER A 146 1.62 -18.77 -13.50
N PHE A 147 0.58 -18.79 -14.32
CA PHE A 147 -0.32 -17.66 -14.53
C PHE A 147 -1.42 -17.69 -13.48
N GLY A 148 -1.69 -16.58 -12.77
CA GLY A 148 -2.63 -16.65 -11.66
C GLY A 148 -2.79 -15.40 -10.80
N GLY A 149 -3.41 -15.57 -9.63
CA GLY A 149 -3.58 -14.55 -8.60
C GLY A 149 -4.85 -14.75 -7.78
N ALA A 150 -5.39 -13.69 -7.18
CA ALA A 150 -6.58 -13.77 -6.33
C ALA A 150 -7.87 -13.30 -7.04
N LEU A 151 -8.89 -14.16 -7.06
CA LEU A 151 -10.24 -13.89 -7.62
C LEU A 151 -11.31 -13.77 -6.53
N GLY A 152 -10.94 -13.12 -5.43
CA GLY A 152 -11.68 -13.02 -4.18
C GLY A 152 -10.70 -12.90 -3.01
N TYR A 153 -11.20 -12.80 -1.79
CA TYR A 153 -10.34 -12.77 -0.61
C TYR A 153 -11.05 -13.30 0.64
N GLY A 154 -10.26 -13.88 1.56
CA GLY A 154 -10.78 -14.43 2.82
C GLY A 154 -11.88 -15.49 2.61
N SER A 155 -12.76 -15.64 3.60
CA SER A 155 -13.86 -16.61 3.58
C SER A 155 -15.27 -15.97 3.50
N GLY A 156 -16.27 -16.78 3.15
CA GLY A 156 -17.68 -16.36 3.15
C GLY A 156 -18.08 -15.52 1.94
N ASN A 157 -18.62 -14.31 2.16
CA ASN A 157 -19.24 -13.51 1.10
C ASN A 157 -18.26 -12.90 0.09
N GLU A 158 -16.96 -12.84 0.43
CA GLU A 158 -15.90 -12.32 -0.43
C GLU A 158 -15.03 -13.45 -1.02
N GLN A 159 -15.37 -14.71 -0.72
CA GLN A 159 -14.70 -15.87 -1.28
C GLN A 159 -15.03 -16.02 -2.77
N GLY A 160 -14.00 -16.07 -3.61
CA GLY A 160 -14.08 -16.50 -4.99
C GLY A 160 -14.35 -18.00 -5.05
N THR A 161 -15.40 -18.39 -5.78
CA THR A 161 -15.75 -19.81 -5.95
C THR A 161 -16.06 -20.13 -7.40
N ILE A 162 -15.53 -21.24 -7.90
CA ILE A 162 -15.87 -21.76 -9.23
C ILE A 162 -17.38 -22.05 -9.29
N ARG A 163 -18.06 -21.48 -10.29
CA ARG A 163 -19.49 -21.69 -10.56
C ARG A 163 -19.76 -22.46 -11.84
N ALA A 164 -18.83 -22.45 -12.79
CA ALA A 164 -18.83 -23.26 -14.00
C ALA A 164 -17.38 -23.53 -14.42
N SER A 165 -17.12 -24.67 -15.06
CA SER A 165 -15.81 -25.01 -15.62
C SER A 165 -15.94 -26.03 -16.77
N SER A 166 -14.86 -26.23 -17.52
CA SER A 166 -14.78 -27.21 -18.61
C SER A 166 -14.69 -28.66 -18.12
N GLU A 167 -15.49 -29.59 -18.68
CA GLU A 167 -15.45 -31.01 -18.28
C GLU A 167 -14.23 -31.80 -18.82
N ALA A 168 -13.70 -31.44 -20.00
CA ALA A 168 -12.38 -31.83 -20.53
C ALA A 168 -12.11 -31.14 -21.89
N GLY A 169 -11.00 -30.41 -22.02
CA GLY A 169 -10.62 -29.58 -23.17
C GLY A 169 -9.77 -28.38 -22.71
N PRO A 170 -9.27 -27.50 -23.60
CA PRO A 170 -8.47 -26.34 -23.21
C PRO A 170 -9.23 -25.51 -22.17
N SER A 171 -8.61 -25.42 -21.00
CA SER A 171 -9.35 -25.48 -19.76
C SER A 171 -9.70 -24.09 -19.23
N TRP A 172 -10.96 -23.97 -18.78
CA TRP A 172 -11.52 -22.72 -18.30
C TRP A 172 -12.37 -22.90 -17.05
N ASP A 173 -12.39 -21.83 -16.25
CA ASP A 173 -13.11 -21.71 -14.99
C ASP A 173 -13.81 -20.34 -14.92
N VAL A 174 -15.05 -20.32 -14.43
CA VAL A 174 -15.80 -19.09 -14.12
C VAL A 174 -15.94 -18.97 -12.61
N VAL A 175 -15.19 -18.05 -12.03
CA VAL A 175 -15.21 -17.73 -10.60
C VAL A 175 -16.21 -16.61 -10.34
N ALA A 176 -17.08 -16.79 -9.35
CA ALA A 176 -17.98 -15.74 -8.89
C ALA A 176 -18.22 -15.79 -7.38
N GLN A 177 -18.33 -14.61 -6.78
CA GLN A 177 -18.61 -14.44 -5.36
C GLN A 177 -20.12 -14.60 -5.05
N PRO A 178 -20.51 -14.88 -3.80
CA PRO A 178 -21.92 -14.95 -3.39
C PRO A 178 -22.73 -13.64 -3.51
N GLY A 179 -22.08 -12.48 -3.65
CA GLY A 179 -22.75 -11.17 -3.65
C GLY A 179 -23.47 -10.82 -4.96
N ALA A 180 -24.75 -10.44 -4.88
CA ALA A 180 -25.65 -10.19 -6.02
C ALA A 180 -25.35 -8.93 -6.88
N GLY A 181 -24.12 -8.43 -6.88
CA GLY A 181 -23.70 -7.24 -7.62
C GLY A 181 -22.25 -7.28 -8.11
N GLN A 182 -21.62 -8.46 -8.10
CA GLN A 182 -20.24 -8.67 -8.56
C GLN A 182 -20.25 -9.30 -9.96
N ARG A 183 -19.41 -8.80 -10.86
CA ARG A 183 -19.15 -9.38 -12.17
C ARG A 183 -18.40 -10.71 -12.00
N PRO A 184 -18.83 -11.82 -12.63
CA PRO A 184 -18.07 -13.06 -12.64
C PRO A 184 -16.77 -12.90 -13.45
N ILE A 185 -15.74 -13.67 -13.10
CA ILE A 185 -14.46 -13.69 -13.82
C ILE A 185 -14.28 -15.06 -14.46
N GLY A 186 -14.21 -15.05 -15.78
CA GLY A 186 -13.81 -16.18 -16.60
C GLY A 186 -12.32 -16.20 -16.81
N THR A 187 -11.68 -17.35 -16.64
CA THR A 187 -10.28 -17.57 -17.03
C THR A 187 -10.23 -18.75 -18.00
N LEU A 188 -9.47 -18.63 -19.09
CA LEU A 188 -9.22 -19.70 -20.06
C LEU A 188 -7.71 -19.73 -20.38
N VAL A 189 -7.05 -20.84 -20.05
CA VAL A 189 -5.58 -20.94 -20.04
C VAL A 189 -5.00 -21.95 -21.03
N GLY A 190 -5.83 -22.56 -21.89
CA GLY A 190 -5.37 -23.65 -22.76
C GLY A 190 -5.08 -24.92 -21.96
N GLU A 191 -4.09 -25.70 -22.39
CA GLU A 191 -3.57 -26.85 -21.63
C GLU A 191 -2.54 -26.42 -20.57
N TYR A 192 -2.65 -26.96 -19.36
CA TYR A 192 -1.73 -26.74 -18.24
C TYR A 192 -1.44 -28.06 -17.51
N ASP A 193 -0.29 -28.15 -16.84
CA ASP A 193 0.18 -29.38 -16.18
C ASP A 193 -0.45 -29.63 -14.81
N ARG A 194 -0.65 -28.57 -14.02
CA ARG A 194 -1.29 -28.63 -12.69
C ARG A 194 -1.86 -27.29 -12.21
N LEU A 195 -2.79 -27.36 -11.26
CA LEU A 195 -3.21 -26.23 -10.43
C LEU A 195 -2.34 -26.12 -9.17
N GLY A 196 -1.73 -24.96 -9.00
CA GLY A 196 -1.02 -24.51 -7.81
C GLY A 196 -1.75 -23.39 -7.09
N ASN A 197 -1.18 -22.97 -5.96
CA ASN A 197 -1.67 -21.86 -5.15
C ASN A 197 -0.76 -20.63 -5.33
N GLN A 198 -1.26 -19.59 -6.01
CA GLN A 198 -0.49 -18.39 -6.36
C GLN A 198 -0.16 -17.47 -5.16
N GLU A 199 -0.87 -17.61 -4.03
CA GLU A 199 -0.58 -16.86 -2.80
C GLU A 199 0.44 -17.60 -1.90
N ARG A 200 0.85 -18.80 -2.31
CA ARG A 200 1.87 -19.61 -1.66
C ARG A 200 3.08 -19.70 -2.60
N ASN A 201 3.61 -20.90 -2.79
CA ASN A 201 4.47 -21.23 -3.92
C ASN A 201 3.63 -22.06 -4.90
N PRO A 202 3.22 -21.54 -6.07
CA PRO A 202 2.33 -22.28 -6.98
C PRO A 202 2.97 -23.56 -7.54
N PHE A 203 4.30 -23.65 -7.52
CA PHE A 203 4.99 -24.82 -8.05
C PHE A 203 5.02 -26.01 -7.07
N GLU A 204 4.82 -25.75 -5.78
CA GLU A 204 4.98 -26.74 -4.68
C GLU A 204 3.71 -26.90 -3.83
N THR A 205 2.90 -25.85 -3.73
CA THR A 205 1.63 -25.87 -2.99
C THR A 205 0.47 -26.08 -3.96
N PRO A 206 -0.29 -27.19 -3.86
CA PRO A 206 -1.44 -27.42 -4.72
C PRO A 206 -2.59 -26.46 -4.39
N TYR A 207 -3.45 -26.19 -5.37
CA TYR A 207 -4.70 -25.46 -5.16
C TYR A 207 -5.63 -26.19 -4.17
N VAL A 208 -6.34 -25.43 -3.34
CA VAL A 208 -7.32 -25.93 -2.36
C VAL A 208 -8.67 -25.23 -2.59
N PRO A 209 -9.75 -25.95 -2.95
CA PRO A 209 -11.02 -25.35 -3.36
C PRO A 209 -11.94 -24.90 -2.20
N GLU A 210 -11.40 -24.77 -0.99
CA GLU A 210 -12.14 -24.47 0.25
C GLU A 210 -11.40 -23.40 1.07
N GLY A 211 -12.11 -22.73 2.00
CA GLY A 211 -11.55 -21.67 2.84
C GLY A 211 -11.02 -20.46 2.05
N GLN A 212 -10.11 -19.70 2.67
CA GLN A 212 -9.36 -18.60 2.07
C GLN A 212 -8.51 -19.04 0.87
N GLU A 213 -7.99 -20.26 0.87
CA GLU A 213 -7.13 -20.77 -0.21
C GLU A 213 -7.88 -20.92 -1.54
N ALA A 214 -9.20 -21.07 -1.50
CA ALA A 214 -10.06 -21.14 -2.70
C ALA A 214 -9.96 -19.89 -3.60
N ASN A 215 -9.45 -18.77 -3.08
CA ASN A 215 -9.29 -17.53 -3.82
C ASN A 215 -8.06 -17.53 -4.75
N PHE A 216 -7.08 -18.40 -4.53
CA PHE A 216 -5.71 -18.24 -5.04
C PHE A 216 -5.36 -19.26 -6.13
N TYR A 217 -5.67 -18.91 -7.37
CA TYR A 217 -5.54 -19.79 -8.53
C TYR A 217 -4.18 -19.59 -9.20
N GLY A 218 -3.40 -20.66 -9.38
CA GLY A 218 -2.19 -20.68 -10.21
C GLY A 218 -2.23 -21.80 -11.25
N TYR A 219 -2.28 -21.45 -12.53
CA TYR A 219 -2.28 -22.40 -13.64
C TYR A 219 -0.84 -22.60 -14.10
N VAL A 220 -0.25 -23.76 -13.75
CA VAL A 220 1.18 -24.03 -13.98
C VAL A 220 1.39 -24.78 -15.29
N HIS A 221 2.20 -24.21 -16.16
CA HIS A 221 2.67 -24.79 -17.42
C HIS A 221 4.15 -25.14 -17.33
N VAL A 222 4.56 -26.29 -17.88
CA VAL A 222 5.96 -26.67 -18.09
C VAL A 222 6.32 -26.44 -19.56
N VAL A 223 7.29 -25.56 -19.83
CA VAL A 223 7.64 -25.12 -21.18
C VAL A 223 9.09 -25.47 -21.50
N ASP A 224 9.29 -26.44 -22.39
CA ASP A 224 10.61 -26.78 -22.95
C ASP A 224 10.97 -25.83 -24.11
N VAL A 225 12.02 -25.04 -23.95
CA VAL A 225 12.46 -24.03 -24.92
C VAL A 225 13.85 -24.39 -25.47
N PRO A 226 13.97 -24.81 -26.74
CA PRO A 226 15.27 -25.11 -27.37
C PRO A 226 16.22 -23.90 -27.40
N ALA A 227 17.52 -24.16 -27.46
CA ALA A 227 18.56 -23.14 -27.52
C ALA A 227 18.31 -22.13 -28.66
N GLY A 228 18.19 -20.84 -28.32
CA GLY A 228 17.94 -19.78 -29.28
C GLY A 228 16.51 -19.68 -29.83
N GLU A 229 15.57 -20.52 -29.39
CA GLU A 229 14.16 -20.48 -29.78
C GLU A 229 13.27 -19.73 -28.78
N SER A 230 12.02 -19.48 -29.19
CA SER A 230 10.95 -18.91 -28.38
C SER A 230 9.76 -19.88 -28.28
N ARG A 231 9.09 -19.91 -27.13
CA ARG A 231 7.77 -20.52 -26.91
C ARG A 231 6.86 -19.52 -26.21
N SER A 232 5.55 -19.66 -26.37
CA SER A 232 4.58 -18.69 -25.85
C SER A 232 3.39 -19.38 -25.20
N LEU A 233 2.82 -18.73 -24.19
CA LEU A 233 1.57 -19.07 -23.55
C LEU A 233 0.51 -18.04 -23.95
N LEU A 234 -0.66 -18.53 -24.35
CA LEU A 234 -1.82 -17.71 -24.69
C LEU A 234 -2.93 -17.95 -23.66
N HIS A 235 -3.31 -16.92 -22.92
CA HIS A 235 -4.35 -16.97 -21.89
C HIS A 235 -5.39 -15.87 -22.10
N PHE A 236 -6.59 -16.08 -21.55
CA PHE A 236 -7.71 -15.15 -21.68
C PHE A 236 -8.39 -14.94 -20.33
N VAL A 237 -8.78 -13.70 -20.04
CA VAL A 237 -9.58 -13.33 -18.87
C VAL A 237 -10.81 -12.54 -19.34
N ALA A 238 -11.99 -13.10 -19.11
CA ALA A 238 -13.28 -12.54 -19.54
C ALA A 238 -14.11 -12.12 -18.34
N THR A 239 -15.01 -11.15 -18.53
CA THR A 239 -16.01 -10.80 -17.52
C THR A 239 -17.30 -10.35 -18.19
N GLU A 240 -18.40 -10.35 -17.43
CA GLU A 240 -19.70 -9.89 -17.91
C GLU A 240 -20.35 -8.95 -16.90
N ALA A 241 -21.36 -8.20 -17.33
CA ALA A 241 -22.11 -7.34 -16.41
C ALA A 241 -22.80 -8.18 -15.32
N ALA A 242 -22.79 -7.71 -14.07
CA ALA A 242 -23.42 -8.43 -12.96
C ALA A 242 -24.93 -8.57 -13.18
N GLY A 243 -25.45 -9.80 -13.10
CA GLY A 243 -26.87 -10.09 -13.32
C GLY A 243 -27.22 -11.58 -13.32
N GLU A 244 -28.51 -11.87 -13.38
CA GLU A 244 -29.01 -13.25 -13.55
C GLU A 244 -28.54 -13.80 -14.90
N GLY A 245 -27.85 -14.94 -14.88
CA GLY A 245 -27.28 -15.57 -16.08
C GLY A 245 -25.85 -15.14 -16.44
N ALA A 246 -25.26 -14.12 -15.79
CA ALA A 246 -23.91 -13.63 -16.14
C ALA A 246 -22.83 -14.73 -16.11
N VAL A 247 -22.86 -15.62 -15.11
CA VAL A 247 -21.96 -16.79 -15.02
C VAL A 247 -22.10 -17.72 -16.22
N ALA A 248 -23.34 -17.92 -16.71
CA ALA A 248 -23.61 -18.79 -17.86
C ALA A 248 -23.20 -18.15 -19.18
N ALA A 249 -23.34 -16.81 -19.31
CA ALA A 249 -22.85 -16.07 -20.46
C ALA A 249 -21.33 -16.18 -20.60
N VAL A 250 -20.57 -15.84 -19.54
CA VAL A 250 -19.10 -16.01 -19.53
C VAL A 250 -18.71 -17.46 -19.85
N ALA A 251 -19.40 -18.46 -19.29
CA ALA A 251 -19.12 -19.85 -19.59
C ALA A 251 -19.37 -20.22 -21.07
N GLU A 252 -20.39 -19.65 -21.72
CA GLU A 252 -20.66 -19.83 -23.15
C GLU A 252 -19.57 -19.16 -24.01
N ASP A 253 -19.16 -17.94 -23.65
CA ASP A 253 -18.11 -17.19 -24.35
C ASP A 253 -16.74 -17.87 -24.24
N LEU A 254 -16.34 -18.31 -23.03
CA LEU A 254 -15.11 -19.09 -22.83
C LEU A 254 -15.16 -20.43 -23.57
N ALA A 255 -16.31 -21.11 -23.63
CA ALA A 255 -16.44 -22.35 -24.39
C ALA A 255 -16.35 -22.13 -25.91
N ALA A 256 -16.84 -21.00 -26.42
CA ALA A 256 -16.66 -20.60 -27.82
C ALA A 256 -15.20 -20.27 -28.13
N LEU A 257 -14.54 -19.50 -27.27
CA LEU A 257 -13.14 -19.11 -27.38
C LEU A 257 -12.19 -20.32 -27.22
N ALA A 258 -12.54 -21.30 -26.37
CA ALA A 258 -11.82 -22.56 -26.24
C ALA A 258 -11.90 -23.43 -27.51
N ALA A 259 -12.97 -23.30 -28.30
CA ALA A 259 -13.13 -24.02 -29.56
C ALA A 259 -12.47 -23.30 -30.76
N ALA A 260 -12.24 -21.99 -30.65
CA ALA A 260 -11.59 -21.16 -31.65
C ALA A 260 -10.90 -19.96 -30.96
N PRO A 261 -9.67 -20.11 -30.45
CA PRO A 261 -8.98 -19.04 -29.73
C PRO A 261 -8.73 -17.85 -30.64
N ASP A 262 -8.84 -16.64 -30.09
CA ASP A 262 -8.56 -15.43 -30.85
C ASP A 262 -7.04 -15.27 -31.05
N LEU A 263 -6.61 -15.48 -32.29
CA LEU A 263 -5.24 -15.27 -32.78
C LEU A 263 -5.08 -13.95 -33.56
N GLY A 264 -6.11 -13.09 -33.58
CA GLY A 264 -6.10 -11.83 -34.33
C GLY A 264 -4.95 -10.91 -33.88
N GLY A 265 -4.23 -10.33 -34.84
CA GLY A 265 -3.10 -9.44 -34.55
C GLY A 265 -1.76 -10.14 -34.23
N LEU A 266 -1.74 -11.47 -34.04
CA LEU A 266 -0.49 -12.23 -33.97
C LEU A 266 0.08 -12.47 -35.38
N SER A 267 1.40 -12.40 -35.50
CA SER A 267 2.15 -12.87 -36.66
C SER A 267 2.18 -14.40 -36.74
N LEU A 268 2.61 -14.96 -37.88
CA LEU A 268 2.72 -16.41 -38.04
C LEU A 268 3.71 -17.04 -37.04
N ASP A 269 4.85 -16.39 -36.79
CA ASP A 269 5.86 -16.91 -35.87
C ASP A 269 5.36 -16.88 -34.42
N GLU A 270 4.60 -15.84 -34.02
CA GLU A 270 3.92 -15.78 -32.72
C GLU A 270 2.80 -16.82 -32.58
N VAL A 271 2.05 -17.11 -33.64
CA VAL A 271 1.05 -18.20 -33.61
C VAL A 271 1.73 -19.56 -33.46
N CYS A 272 2.84 -19.76 -34.17
CA CYS A 272 3.61 -21.01 -34.13
C CYS A 272 4.37 -21.22 -32.82
N SER A 273 4.70 -20.17 -32.07
CA SER A 273 5.38 -20.29 -30.77
C SER A 273 4.44 -20.74 -29.64
N ILE A 274 3.12 -20.62 -29.79
CA ILE A 274 2.13 -21.00 -28.78
C ILE A 274 2.24 -22.49 -28.44
N SER A 275 2.49 -22.81 -27.18
CA SER A 275 2.72 -24.19 -26.71
C SER A 275 1.58 -24.78 -25.86
N ASN A 276 0.65 -23.96 -25.36
CA ASN A 276 -0.50 -24.41 -24.55
C ASN A 276 -1.79 -24.63 -25.36
N TRP A 277 -1.70 -24.69 -26.69
CA TRP A 277 -2.83 -24.92 -27.60
C TRP A 277 -2.44 -25.79 -28.80
N GLU A 278 -3.32 -26.73 -29.16
CA GLU A 278 -3.22 -27.55 -30.37
C GLU A 278 -3.58 -26.74 -31.63
N LEU A 279 -2.67 -25.85 -32.05
CA LEU A 279 -2.78 -25.05 -33.26
C LEU A 279 -2.04 -25.74 -34.41
N GLY A 280 -2.77 -26.19 -35.44
CA GLY A 280 -2.21 -27.09 -36.45
C GLY A 280 -1.05 -26.53 -37.27
N ASP A 281 -0.07 -27.38 -37.57
CA ASP A 281 1.30 -27.17 -38.10
C ASP A 281 1.43 -26.44 -39.47
N GLY A 282 0.38 -25.79 -39.97
CA GLY A 282 0.25 -25.28 -41.32
C GLY A 282 1.11 -24.03 -41.61
N ALA A 283 2.37 -24.27 -41.99
CA ALA A 283 3.38 -23.30 -42.45
C ALA A 283 4.31 -22.68 -41.38
N CYS A 284 4.40 -23.27 -40.19
CA CYS A 284 5.42 -22.92 -39.20
C CYS A 284 6.86 -23.22 -39.68
N ALA A 285 7.82 -22.44 -39.19
CA ALA A 285 9.25 -22.71 -39.39
C ALA A 285 9.74 -23.85 -38.47
N ASP A 286 10.79 -24.57 -38.89
CA ASP A 286 11.43 -25.63 -38.08
C ASP A 286 12.09 -25.11 -36.79
N VAL A 287 12.39 -23.80 -36.74
CA VAL A 287 13.02 -23.09 -35.61
C VAL A 287 12.29 -21.76 -35.47
N ILE A 288 11.69 -21.51 -34.31
CA ILE A 288 10.85 -20.34 -34.06
C ILE A 288 11.60 -19.40 -33.11
N ARG A 289 11.85 -18.17 -33.54
CA ARG A 289 12.49 -17.13 -32.72
C ARG A 289 11.77 -15.81 -32.92
N LEU A 290 11.18 -15.29 -31.84
CA LEU A 290 10.48 -14.02 -31.84
C LEU A 290 11.46 -12.84 -31.74
N ASP A 291 11.07 -11.71 -32.31
CA ASP A 291 11.79 -10.44 -32.17
C ASP A 291 11.33 -9.76 -30.86
N VAL A 292 12.01 -10.10 -29.77
CA VAL A 292 11.70 -9.62 -28.41
C VAL A 292 12.67 -8.51 -27.96
N PRO A 293 12.19 -7.50 -27.20
CA PRO A 293 13.07 -6.52 -26.56
C PRO A 293 14.21 -7.15 -25.74
N GLY A 294 15.34 -6.48 -25.67
CA GLY A 294 16.51 -6.94 -24.91
C GLY A 294 16.26 -7.01 -23.40
N VAL A 295 17.08 -7.82 -22.72
CA VAL A 295 17.17 -7.84 -21.26
C VAL A 295 17.97 -6.62 -20.78
N PRO A 296 17.53 -5.87 -19.75
CA PRO A 296 18.30 -4.79 -19.16
C PRO A 296 19.60 -5.29 -18.52
N ALA A 297 20.67 -4.51 -18.58
CA ALA A 297 21.90 -4.84 -17.88
C ALA A 297 21.68 -4.80 -16.35
N ALA A 298 21.86 -5.94 -15.69
CA ALA A 298 21.87 -5.99 -14.22
C ALA A 298 23.16 -5.35 -13.66
N PRO A 299 23.08 -4.65 -12.52
CA PRO A 299 24.28 -4.16 -11.83
C PRO A 299 25.17 -5.35 -11.40
N PRO A 300 26.51 -5.20 -11.40
CA PRO A 300 27.40 -6.27 -10.98
C PRO A 300 27.24 -6.53 -9.48
N ALA A 301 26.96 -7.77 -9.11
CA ALA A 301 26.89 -8.20 -7.71
C ALA A 301 28.31 -8.40 -7.13
N VAL A 302 29.01 -7.29 -6.90
CA VAL A 302 30.36 -7.23 -6.30
C VAL A 302 30.46 -6.05 -5.32
N THR A 303 31.34 -6.14 -4.33
CA THR A 303 31.70 -5.02 -3.45
C THR A 303 33.15 -4.57 -3.68
N THR A 304 33.38 -3.28 -3.46
CA THR A 304 34.69 -2.63 -3.41
C THR A 304 35.25 -2.55 -1.99
N SER A 305 34.44 -2.83 -0.97
CA SER A 305 34.88 -2.91 0.43
C SER A 305 35.51 -4.26 0.75
N GLY A 306 36.54 -4.26 1.60
CA GLY A 306 37.13 -5.48 2.15
C GLY A 306 36.37 -6.08 3.34
N TYR A 307 35.29 -5.42 3.78
CA TYR A 307 34.53 -5.76 4.97
C TYR A 307 33.09 -6.18 4.62
N ASP A 308 32.61 -7.27 5.23
CA ASP A 308 31.24 -7.76 5.05
C ASP A 308 30.34 -7.28 6.20
N VAL A 309 29.20 -6.70 5.83
CA VAL A 309 28.19 -6.10 6.72
C VAL A 309 26.94 -6.97 6.91
N VAL A 310 26.85 -8.10 6.21
CA VAL A 310 25.73 -9.05 6.32
C VAL A 310 25.61 -9.55 7.76
N ASP A 311 24.38 -9.56 8.29
CA ASP A 311 24.03 -10.03 9.64
C ASP A 311 24.68 -9.27 10.82
N LYS A 312 25.51 -8.24 10.57
CA LYS A 312 26.17 -7.44 11.62
C LYS A 312 25.17 -6.55 12.36
N THR A 313 25.18 -6.59 13.69
CA THR A 313 24.47 -5.63 14.56
C THR A 313 25.24 -4.30 14.67
N ILE A 314 24.63 -3.24 15.20
CA ILE A 314 25.35 -1.98 15.50
C ILE A 314 26.47 -2.26 16.50
N ALA A 315 26.21 -3.10 17.50
CA ALA A 315 27.20 -3.53 18.48
C ALA A 315 28.42 -4.22 17.84
N ASP A 316 28.22 -5.12 16.85
CA ASP A 316 29.32 -5.75 16.11
C ASP A 316 30.14 -4.74 15.30
N LEU A 317 29.47 -3.81 14.60
CA LEU A 317 30.12 -2.78 13.80
C LEU A 317 30.97 -1.84 14.68
N GLN A 318 30.45 -1.43 15.85
CA GLN A 318 31.22 -0.65 16.83
C GLN A 318 32.40 -1.43 17.40
N ALA A 319 32.24 -2.72 17.69
CA ALA A 319 33.30 -3.58 18.18
C ALA A 319 34.44 -3.73 17.15
N ASP A 320 34.11 -3.98 15.89
CA ASP A 320 35.08 -4.14 14.80
C ASP A 320 35.80 -2.81 14.48
N MET A 321 35.10 -1.67 14.47
CA MET A 321 35.74 -0.34 14.38
C MET A 321 36.68 -0.07 15.57
N THR A 322 36.26 -0.40 16.80
CA THR A 322 37.06 -0.19 18.02
C THR A 322 38.29 -1.09 18.06
N ALA A 323 38.20 -2.30 17.50
CA ALA A 323 39.31 -3.22 17.34
C ALA A 323 40.27 -2.85 16.20
N GLY A 324 39.89 -1.90 15.33
CA GLY A 324 40.65 -1.54 14.12
C GLY A 324 40.61 -2.61 13.03
N VAL A 325 39.53 -3.39 12.97
CA VAL A 325 39.28 -4.41 11.94
C VAL A 325 38.75 -3.78 10.65
N THR A 326 38.01 -2.67 10.78
CA THR A 326 37.35 -1.92 9.70
C THR A 326 37.25 -0.44 10.08
N THR A 327 36.90 0.43 9.15
CA THR A 327 36.53 1.84 9.43
C THR A 327 35.08 2.14 9.03
N SER A 328 34.55 3.28 9.46
CA SER A 328 33.21 3.76 9.08
C SER A 328 33.07 3.87 7.55
N VAL A 329 34.11 4.33 6.85
CA VAL A 329 34.16 4.37 5.38
C VAL A 329 34.01 2.99 4.75
N GLU A 330 34.70 1.97 5.27
CA GLU A 330 34.63 0.60 4.74
C GLU A 330 33.25 -0.04 4.97
N ILE A 331 32.64 0.20 6.15
CA ILE A 331 31.26 -0.21 6.45
C ILE A 331 30.26 0.50 5.54
N THR A 332 30.39 1.83 5.38
CA THR A 332 29.49 2.64 4.55
C THR A 332 29.59 2.23 3.07
N GLN A 333 30.80 2.01 2.56
CA GLN A 333 30.99 1.52 1.19
C GLN A 333 30.34 0.15 0.97
N ALA A 334 30.48 -0.77 1.93
CA ALA A 334 29.85 -2.09 1.84
C ALA A 334 28.31 -2.00 1.76
N TYR A 335 27.67 -1.10 2.53
CA TYR A 335 26.22 -0.86 2.41
C TYR A 335 25.84 -0.21 1.07
N LEU A 336 26.59 0.80 0.60
CA LEU A 336 26.33 1.46 -0.69
C LEU A 336 26.46 0.48 -1.87
N ASP A 337 27.46 -0.40 -1.86
CA ASP A 337 27.62 -1.45 -2.88
C ASP A 337 26.44 -2.43 -2.87
N ARG A 338 25.92 -2.79 -1.68
CA ARG A 338 24.73 -3.64 -1.54
C ARG A 338 23.45 -2.97 -2.03
N ILE A 339 23.27 -1.67 -1.77
CA ILE A 339 22.16 -0.89 -2.32
C ILE A 339 22.24 -0.89 -3.86
N ALA A 340 23.41 -0.62 -4.44
CA ALA A 340 23.62 -0.64 -5.88
C ALA A 340 23.37 -2.01 -6.53
N ALA A 341 23.70 -3.11 -5.85
CA ALA A 341 23.51 -4.47 -6.36
C ALA A 341 22.08 -5.03 -6.20
N TYR A 342 21.35 -4.63 -5.15
CA TYR A 342 20.11 -5.30 -4.74
C TYR A 342 18.87 -4.41 -4.66
N ASP A 343 19.00 -3.08 -4.56
CA ASP A 343 17.84 -2.23 -4.32
C ASP A 343 17.10 -1.79 -5.60
N GLY A 344 17.82 -1.61 -6.72
CA GLY A 344 17.25 -1.16 -7.99
C GLY A 344 17.06 -2.25 -9.05
N GLY A 345 16.40 -1.89 -10.17
CA GLY A 345 16.18 -2.75 -11.33
C GLY A 345 14.97 -3.68 -11.19
N GLN A 346 14.75 -4.54 -12.19
CA GLN A 346 13.55 -5.40 -12.30
C GLN A 346 13.26 -6.18 -10.99
N PHE A 347 14.31 -6.76 -10.40
CA PHE A 347 14.23 -7.52 -9.14
C PHE A 347 14.79 -6.76 -7.93
N GLY A 348 14.80 -5.44 -7.98
CA GLY A 348 15.17 -4.60 -6.85
C GLY A 348 14.21 -4.77 -5.67
N PHE A 349 14.70 -4.46 -4.47
CA PHE A 349 13.87 -4.32 -3.27
C PHE A 349 13.16 -2.96 -3.17
N HIS A 350 13.69 -1.94 -3.85
CA HIS A 350 13.15 -0.58 -3.87
C HIS A 350 12.89 -0.01 -2.46
N SER A 351 13.90 -0.14 -1.59
CA SER A 351 13.88 0.31 -0.21
C SER A 351 14.34 1.76 -0.03
N PHE A 352 15.11 2.34 -0.97
CA PHE A 352 15.56 3.74 -0.96
C PHE A 352 15.00 4.58 -2.13
N ILE A 353 14.26 5.66 -1.84
CA ILE A 353 13.88 6.68 -2.84
C ILE A 353 15.11 7.48 -3.27
N ALA A 354 16.01 7.76 -2.32
CA ALA A 354 17.25 8.49 -2.57
C ALA A 354 18.37 7.94 -1.68
N VAL A 355 19.60 7.91 -2.20
CA VAL A 355 20.82 7.62 -1.46
C VAL A 355 21.59 8.93 -1.28
N ALA A 356 22.26 9.12 -0.15
CA ALA A 356 22.99 10.35 0.16
C ALA A 356 24.34 10.40 -0.57
N ASP A 357 24.52 11.39 -1.46
CA ASP A 357 25.76 11.62 -2.23
C ASP A 357 27.00 11.80 -1.33
N ASP A 358 26.80 12.28 -0.10
CA ASP A 358 27.87 12.58 0.85
C ASP A 358 28.05 11.52 1.96
N ALA A 359 27.37 10.37 1.91
CA ALA A 359 27.45 9.33 2.94
C ALA A 359 28.90 8.92 3.28
N LEU A 360 29.76 8.76 2.26
CA LEU A 360 31.19 8.48 2.45
C LEU A 360 31.99 9.66 3.05
N ALA A 361 31.51 10.90 2.90
CA ALA A 361 32.09 12.08 3.55
C ALA A 361 31.69 12.17 5.02
N GLN A 362 30.42 11.87 5.35
CA GLN A 362 29.95 11.69 6.73
C GLN A 362 30.76 10.59 7.42
N ALA A 363 30.97 9.45 6.76
CA ALA A 363 31.76 8.33 7.26
C ALA A 363 33.23 8.70 7.54
N ARG A 364 33.87 9.44 6.63
CA ARG A 364 35.23 9.98 6.85
C ARG A 364 35.31 10.91 8.06
N ALA A 365 34.31 11.77 8.27
CA ALA A 365 34.26 12.66 9.42
C ALA A 365 34.14 11.87 10.74
N ALA A 366 33.35 10.79 10.76
CA ALA A 366 33.26 9.90 11.92
C ALA A 366 34.58 9.16 12.21
N ASP A 367 35.30 8.70 11.18
CA ASP A 367 36.64 8.10 11.33
C ASP A 367 37.67 9.12 11.85
N GLU A 368 37.61 10.38 11.39
CA GLU A 368 38.46 11.47 11.90
C GLU A 368 38.16 11.82 13.37
N ALA A 369 36.88 11.87 13.76
CA ALA A 369 36.44 12.08 15.14
C ALA A 369 36.90 10.93 16.06
N ARG A 370 36.73 9.68 15.62
CA ARG A 370 37.21 8.49 16.33
C ARG A 370 38.74 8.52 16.49
N ALA A 371 39.48 8.93 15.47
CA ALA A 371 40.94 9.11 15.54
C ALA A 371 41.36 10.28 16.47
N ALA A 372 40.52 11.29 16.64
CA ALA A 372 40.70 12.36 17.63
C ALA A 372 40.39 11.92 19.08
N GLY A 373 39.80 10.74 19.26
CA GLY A 373 39.47 10.13 20.56
C GLY A 373 38.00 10.26 20.97
N GLU A 374 37.11 10.63 20.04
CA GLU A 374 35.67 10.62 20.27
C GLU A 374 35.12 9.18 20.26
N THR A 375 34.05 8.95 21.02
CA THR A 375 33.42 7.64 21.22
C THR A 375 31.92 7.82 21.32
N GLY A 376 31.14 6.96 20.66
CA GLY A 376 29.69 6.94 20.76
C GLY A 376 29.12 5.70 20.06
N GLU A 377 27.95 5.25 20.48
CA GLU A 377 27.32 4.00 20.00
C GLU A 377 26.93 4.08 18.52
N LEU A 378 26.61 5.28 18.03
CA LEU A 378 26.23 5.53 16.64
C LEU A 378 27.34 6.17 15.79
N LEU A 379 28.51 6.46 16.37
CA LEU A 379 29.60 7.15 15.67
C LEU A 379 30.10 6.31 14.48
N GLY A 380 29.82 6.75 13.26
CA GLY A 380 30.15 6.06 12.02
C GLY A 380 29.18 4.95 11.60
N ILE A 381 27.99 4.86 12.21
CA ILE A 381 27.00 3.81 11.92
C ILE A 381 26.06 4.24 10.79
N PRO A 382 25.92 3.47 9.70
CA PRO A 382 25.05 3.84 8.57
C PRO A 382 23.56 3.53 8.83
N ILE A 383 22.72 4.58 8.80
CA ILE A 383 21.28 4.53 9.12
C ILE A 383 20.44 5.04 7.94
N GLY A 384 19.40 4.30 7.57
CA GLY A 384 18.38 4.74 6.59
C GLY A 384 17.26 5.56 7.23
N ILE A 385 16.77 6.61 6.58
CA ILE A 385 15.76 7.52 7.15
C ILE A 385 14.50 7.53 6.28
N LYS A 386 13.33 7.16 6.81
CA LYS A 386 12.06 7.20 6.06
C LYS A 386 11.80 8.57 5.44
N ASP A 387 11.31 8.62 4.20
CA ASP A 387 11.03 9.85 3.44
C ASP A 387 9.84 10.69 3.96
N VAL A 388 9.54 10.61 5.26
CA VAL A 388 8.67 11.53 5.99
C VAL A 388 9.46 12.41 6.97
N TYR A 389 10.74 12.14 7.20
CA TYR A 389 11.60 12.95 8.06
C TYR A 389 12.27 14.05 7.23
N ASP A 390 12.21 15.29 7.73
CA ASP A 390 12.88 16.44 7.14
C ASP A 390 14.42 16.27 7.21
N THR A 391 15.08 16.56 6.09
CA THR A 391 16.54 16.53 5.90
C THR A 391 16.99 17.78 5.16
N VAL A 392 18.07 18.45 5.59
CA VAL A 392 18.57 19.68 4.94
C VAL A 392 19.31 19.43 3.61
N ASP A 393 19.82 18.22 3.42
CA ASP A 393 20.74 17.80 2.35
C ASP A 393 20.06 16.92 1.29
N MET A 394 18.89 16.38 1.58
CA MET A 394 18.08 15.52 0.71
C MET A 394 16.61 15.98 0.68
N PRO A 395 15.86 15.70 -0.39
CA PRO A 395 14.44 16.05 -0.43
C PRO A 395 13.65 15.21 0.59
N THR A 396 12.49 15.73 1.03
CA THR A 396 11.54 15.01 1.89
C THR A 396 10.18 14.95 1.21
N THR A 397 9.96 13.92 0.41
CA THR A 397 8.85 13.93 -0.56
C THR A 397 7.56 13.32 -0.01
N GLY A 398 7.61 12.66 1.15
CA GLY A 398 6.52 11.84 1.65
C GLY A 398 6.25 10.62 0.74
N GLY A 399 7.24 10.22 -0.08
CA GLY A 399 7.03 9.30 -1.19
C GLY A 399 6.17 9.86 -2.35
N SER A 400 6.01 11.18 -2.50
CA SER A 400 5.16 11.78 -3.54
C SER A 400 5.90 12.65 -4.55
N LYS A 401 5.57 12.50 -5.84
CA LYS A 401 6.00 13.42 -6.91
C LYS A 401 5.41 14.82 -6.78
N ALA A 402 4.40 15.01 -5.91
CA ALA A 402 3.92 16.34 -5.55
C ALA A 402 5.02 17.20 -4.86
N LEU A 403 5.95 16.55 -4.16
CA LEU A 403 7.02 17.16 -3.35
C LEU A 403 8.44 16.81 -3.83
N GLU A 404 8.62 16.34 -5.07
CA GLU A 404 9.94 15.97 -5.64
C GLU A 404 11.02 17.08 -5.52
N GLY A 405 10.61 18.35 -5.56
CA GLY A 405 11.51 19.50 -5.36
C GLY A 405 11.49 20.12 -3.96
N TRP A 406 10.92 19.45 -2.94
CA TRP A 406 10.85 19.98 -1.58
C TRP A 406 12.08 19.57 -0.75
N PHE A 407 12.92 20.56 -0.47
CA PHE A 407 14.07 20.47 0.41
C PHE A 407 13.79 21.29 1.69
N PRO A 408 13.57 20.64 2.84
CA PRO A 408 13.41 21.30 4.14
C PRO A 408 14.60 22.21 4.49
N ALA A 409 14.32 23.28 5.22
CA ALA A 409 15.35 24.24 5.65
C ALA A 409 16.10 23.82 6.94
N GLN A 410 15.63 22.75 7.60
CA GLN A 410 16.15 22.23 8.85
C GLN A 410 15.87 20.73 8.96
N ASP A 411 16.69 19.99 9.70
CA ASP A 411 16.46 18.57 9.97
C ASP A 411 15.28 18.37 10.95
N ALA A 412 14.60 17.23 10.79
CA ALA A 412 13.77 16.64 11.83
C ALA A 412 14.59 16.44 13.11
N THR A 413 13.98 16.59 14.29
CA THR A 413 14.73 16.56 15.57
C THR A 413 15.53 15.27 15.73
N GLN A 414 14.93 14.12 15.39
CA GLN A 414 15.62 12.84 15.48
C GLN A 414 16.77 12.71 14.46
N VAL A 415 16.67 13.31 13.26
CA VAL A 415 17.76 13.31 12.28
C VAL A 415 18.94 14.14 12.78
N ALA A 416 18.68 15.33 13.32
CA ALA A 416 19.72 16.18 13.92
C ALA A 416 20.43 15.45 15.07
N LEU A 417 19.67 14.80 15.97
CA LEU A 417 20.23 14.02 17.07
C LEU A 417 21.07 12.82 16.61
N LEU A 418 20.67 12.13 15.54
CA LEU A 418 21.47 11.05 14.94
C LEU A 418 22.79 11.58 14.36
N ARG A 419 22.78 12.74 13.69
CA ARG A 419 24.00 13.40 13.19
C ARG A 419 24.90 13.87 14.32
N ASP A 420 24.35 14.44 15.39
CA ASP A 420 25.09 14.84 16.59
C ASP A 420 25.71 13.63 17.32
N ALA A 421 25.07 12.46 17.26
CA ALA A 421 25.63 11.18 17.71
C ALA A 421 26.68 10.57 16.75
N GLY A 422 26.97 11.24 15.63
CA GLY A 422 27.96 10.83 14.63
C GLY A 422 27.49 9.76 13.65
N ALA A 423 26.19 9.50 13.54
CA ALA A 423 25.65 8.53 12.59
C ALA A 423 25.82 9.00 11.13
N VAL A 424 26.00 8.03 10.22
CA VAL A 424 26.03 8.26 8.77
C VAL A 424 24.62 8.10 8.24
N ILE A 425 24.02 9.16 7.71
CA ILE A 425 22.70 9.09 7.08
C ILE A 425 22.88 8.57 5.65
N LEU A 426 22.44 7.33 5.39
CA LEU A 426 22.62 6.65 4.11
C LEU A 426 21.72 7.19 2.99
N GLY A 427 20.54 7.70 3.34
CA GLY A 427 19.53 8.06 2.34
C GLY A 427 18.11 8.08 2.88
N LYS A 428 17.16 8.33 1.97
CA LYS A 428 15.72 8.41 2.23
C LYS A 428 15.05 7.09 1.84
N THR A 429 14.55 6.33 2.81
CA THR A 429 13.86 5.06 2.55
C THR A 429 12.42 5.25 2.06
N ASN A 430 12.00 4.36 1.18
CA ASN A 430 10.69 4.36 0.54
C ASN A 430 9.55 4.12 1.56
N THR A 431 8.40 4.68 1.27
CA THR A 431 7.23 4.71 2.16
C THR A 431 5.95 4.60 1.33
N SER A 432 4.88 4.07 1.93
CA SER A 432 3.55 4.39 1.41
C SER A 432 3.39 5.91 1.36
N GLU A 433 2.92 6.44 0.23
CA GLU A 433 2.75 7.88 0.00
C GLU A 433 1.99 8.55 1.16
N PHE A 434 2.58 9.61 1.72
CA PHE A 434 2.13 10.35 2.91
C PHE A 434 1.78 9.46 4.13
N ALA A 435 2.37 8.27 4.21
CA ALA A 435 2.05 7.22 5.18
C ALA A 435 0.60 6.69 5.13
N TYR A 436 -0.12 6.84 4.02
CA TYR A 436 -1.56 6.54 3.93
C TYR A 436 -1.94 5.06 3.97
N SER A 437 -1.08 4.14 3.49
CA SER A 437 -1.32 2.69 3.59
C SER A 437 -0.49 2.01 4.68
N GLY A 438 -1.12 1.00 5.29
CA GLY A 438 -0.49 0.05 6.20
C GLY A 438 -0.22 -1.33 5.58
N GLY A 439 -0.85 -1.64 4.45
CA GLY A 439 -0.75 -2.97 3.81
C GLY A 439 0.26 -3.05 2.67
N TYR A 440 0.73 -1.90 2.15
CA TYR A 440 1.73 -1.79 1.07
C TYR A 440 2.59 -0.54 1.31
N SER A 441 3.79 -0.46 0.71
CA SER A 441 4.61 0.75 0.67
C SER A 441 4.76 1.29 -0.76
N GLU A 442 3.61 1.57 -1.38
CA GLU A 442 3.51 2.17 -2.72
C GLU A 442 3.74 3.68 -2.64
N SER A 443 4.66 4.18 -3.45
CA SER A 443 4.97 5.60 -3.55
C SER A 443 4.82 6.11 -4.99
N GLY A 444 4.80 7.43 -5.16
CA GLY A 444 4.90 8.10 -6.45
C GLY A 444 6.27 7.91 -7.13
N TYR A 445 7.15 7.06 -6.63
CA TYR A 445 8.41 6.69 -7.27
C TYR A 445 8.41 5.21 -7.64
N MET A 446 8.09 4.33 -6.69
CA MET A 446 8.24 2.88 -6.84
C MET A 446 7.52 2.10 -5.72
N GLN A 447 7.31 0.81 -5.95
CA GLN A 447 6.86 -0.14 -4.93
C GLN A 447 8.04 -0.83 -4.22
N THR A 448 8.02 -0.86 -2.88
CA THR A 448 8.95 -1.67 -2.08
C THR A 448 8.55 -3.15 -2.10
N TRP A 449 9.52 -4.06 -2.26
CA TRP A 449 9.33 -5.52 -2.22
C TRP A 449 9.91 -6.12 -0.94
N ASN A 450 9.30 -7.19 -0.41
CA ASN A 450 9.71 -7.79 0.85
C ASN A 450 11.08 -8.49 0.74
N ALA A 451 11.95 -8.27 1.75
CA ALA A 451 13.30 -8.86 1.80
C ALA A 451 13.31 -10.39 1.91
N LEU A 452 12.36 -10.97 2.64
CA LEU A 452 12.29 -12.41 2.93
C LEU A 452 11.46 -13.19 1.90
N TYR A 453 10.49 -12.53 1.27
CA TYR A 453 9.51 -13.13 0.36
C TYR A 453 9.33 -12.21 -0.87
N PRO A 454 10.22 -12.23 -1.88
CA PRO A 454 10.33 -11.19 -2.91
C PRO A 454 9.10 -10.91 -3.78
N SER A 455 8.09 -11.77 -3.79
CA SER A 455 6.79 -11.57 -4.44
C SER A 455 5.74 -10.89 -3.55
N LYS A 456 6.03 -10.70 -2.26
CA LYS A 456 5.09 -10.30 -1.22
C LYS A 456 5.21 -8.84 -0.81
N THR A 457 4.17 -8.36 -0.12
CA THR A 457 4.17 -7.02 0.45
C THR A 457 5.26 -6.81 1.51
N SER A 458 5.94 -5.66 1.43
CA SER A 458 6.76 -5.12 2.52
C SER A 458 5.92 -4.63 3.71
N PHE A 459 4.59 -4.67 3.59
CA PHE A 459 3.62 -3.87 4.36
C PHE A 459 3.96 -2.37 4.29
N GLY A 460 3.30 -1.58 5.13
CA GLY A 460 3.51 -0.15 5.15
C GLY A 460 3.16 0.51 6.48
N SER A 461 3.43 1.80 6.63
CA SER A 461 4.07 2.66 5.62
C SER A 461 5.61 2.67 5.68
N SER A 462 6.25 2.05 6.68
CA SER A 462 7.73 2.01 6.78
C SER A 462 8.37 0.78 6.10
N GLY A 463 7.80 0.31 4.99
CA GLY A 463 8.27 -0.89 4.29
C GLY A 463 9.73 -0.76 3.84
N GLY A 464 10.11 0.37 3.23
CA GLY A 464 11.50 0.62 2.82
C GLY A 464 12.47 0.56 3.99
N SER A 465 12.14 1.17 5.14
CA SER A 465 12.96 1.10 6.35
C SER A 465 13.16 -0.34 6.85
N ALA A 466 12.11 -1.16 6.89
CA ALA A 466 12.22 -2.54 7.38
C ALA A 466 12.98 -3.45 6.40
N VAL A 467 12.72 -3.30 5.10
CA VAL A 467 13.39 -4.05 4.03
C VAL A 467 14.88 -3.69 3.95
N ALA A 468 15.24 -2.41 4.09
CA ALA A 468 16.64 -1.99 4.13
C ALA A 468 17.44 -2.64 5.27
N VAL A 469 16.82 -2.83 6.45
CA VAL A 469 17.47 -3.53 7.58
C VAL A 469 17.52 -5.04 7.35
N ALA A 470 16.42 -5.65 6.90
CA ALA A 470 16.31 -7.09 6.72
C ALA A 470 17.18 -7.64 5.55
N ALA A 471 17.44 -6.82 4.54
CA ALA A 471 18.35 -7.13 3.43
C ALA A 471 19.79 -6.64 3.64
N ASP A 472 20.16 -6.21 4.85
CA ASP A 472 21.49 -5.67 5.18
C ASP A 472 21.92 -4.54 4.22
N LEU A 473 20.99 -3.64 3.85
CA LEU A 473 21.24 -2.42 3.06
C LEU A 473 21.48 -1.18 3.96
N ALA A 474 21.12 -1.29 5.24
CA ALA A 474 21.52 -0.38 6.32
C ALA A 474 21.79 -1.18 7.61
N ALA A 475 22.50 -0.59 8.57
CA ALA A 475 22.67 -1.22 9.89
C ALA A 475 21.36 -1.17 10.69
N ALA A 476 20.68 -0.02 10.64
CA ALA A 476 19.33 0.20 11.17
C ALA A 476 18.60 1.27 10.32
N ALA A 477 17.32 1.49 10.58
CA ALA A 477 16.56 2.54 9.92
C ALA A 477 15.53 3.20 10.82
N MET A 478 15.21 4.47 10.55
CA MET A 478 14.11 5.18 11.18
C MET A 478 12.82 4.96 10.40
N GLY A 479 11.73 4.66 11.09
CA GLY A 479 10.37 4.50 10.56
C GLY A 479 9.36 5.38 11.28
N SER A 480 8.07 5.26 10.98
CA SER A 480 7.01 5.96 11.72
C SER A 480 5.71 5.18 11.80
N GLN A 481 4.93 5.41 12.85
CA GLN A 481 3.65 4.74 13.13
C GLN A 481 2.55 5.69 13.58
N THR A 482 1.45 5.73 12.81
CA THR A 482 0.15 6.31 13.22
C THR A 482 -0.86 5.23 13.60
N GLY A 483 -0.79 4.08 12.90
CA GLY A 483 -1.60 2.90 13.16
C GLY A 483 -0.70 1.68 13.28
N VAL A 484 -0.26 1.17 12.13
CA VAL A 484 0.45 -0.13 12.00
C VAL A 484 1.92 -0.01 11.62
N SER A 485 2.35 1.21 11.29
CA SER A 485 3.40 1.43 10.30
C SER A 485 4.85 1.23 10.76
N LEU A 486 5.10 0.84 12.01
CA LEU A 486 6.39 0.29 12.44
C LEU A 486 6.32 -1.24 12.52
N TYR A 487 5.42 -1.81 13.31
CA TYR A 487 5.44 -3.25 13.56
C TYR A 487 4.96 -4.12 12.40
N ALA A 488 4.06 -3.65 11.53
CA ALA A 488 3.62 -4.44 10.39
C ALA A 488 4.77 -4.69 9.40
N PRO A 489 5.49 -3.66 8.89
CA PRO A 489 6.68 -3.91 8.06
C PRO A 489 7.80 -4.63 8.82
N ALA A 490 7.97 -4.39 10.13
CA ALA A 490 8.97 -5.10 10.93
C ALA A 490 8.65 -6.62 11.09
N THR A 491 7.38 -6.98 11.30
CA THR A 491 6.92 -8.38 11.37
C THR A 491 7.10 -9.08 10.02
N GLY A 492 6.70 -8.43 8.93
CA GLY A 492 6.83 -8.97 7.58
C GLY A 492 8.28 -9.12 7.09
N ALA A 493 9.23 -8.37 7.68
CA ALA A 493 10.65 -8.43 7.37
C ALA A 493 11.50 -9.15 8.45
N SER A 494 10.87 -9.69 9.50
CA SER A 494 11.53 -10.33 10.66
C SER A 494 12.65 -9.49 11.28
N VAL A 495 12.33 -8.25 11.63
CA VAL A 495 13.22 -7.31 12.34
C VAL A 495 12.54 -6.73 13.58
N ALA A 496 13.32 -6.19 14.51
CA ALA A 496 12.82 -5.59 15.74
C ALA A 496 12.45 -4.12 15.53
N THR A 497 11.46 -3.62 16.28
CA THR A 497 11.14 -2.19 16.31
C THR A 497 10.56 -1.77 17.66
N PHE A 498 10.75 -0.50 18.02
CA PHE A 498 10.18 0.10 19.22
C PHE A 498 9.36 1.34 18.89
N ARG A 499 8.16 1.39 19.47
CA ARG A 499 7.38 2.61 19.64
C ARG A 499 7.33 2.91 21.14
N GLY A 500 7.83 4.07 21.55
CA GLY A 500 7.62 4.56 22.92
C GLY A 500 6.22 5.13 23.17
N THR A 501 6.01 5.57 24.41
CA THR A 501 4.87 6.40 24.82
C THR A 501 4.78 7.66 23.95
N ASP A 502 3.55 8.12 23.66
CA ASP A 502 3.36 9.42 22.98
C ASP A 502 4.09 10.54 23.74
N GLY A 503 5.04 11.20 23.07
CA GLY A 503 5.89 12.23 23.67
C GLY A 503 7.28 11.76 24.10
N MET A 504 7.58 10.46 24.13
CA MET A 504 8.93 9.95 24.47
C MET A 504 10.02 10.40 23.49
N ALA A 505 9.65 10.61 22.22
CA ALA A 505 10.53 11.13 21.18
C ALA A 505 9.77 12.15 20.32
N SER A 506 10.46 13.21 19.90
CA SER A 506 9.88 14.30 19.10
C SER A 506 9.50 13.85 17.69
N VAL A 507 8.36 14.37 17.19
CA VAL A 507 7.96 14.28 15.77
C VAL A 507 8.11 15.61 15.03
N ALA A 508 8.83 16.60 15.59
CA ALA A 508 9.10 17.87 14.89
C ALA A 508 9.97 17.64 13.64
N GLY A 509 9.49 18.19 12.51
CA GLY A 509 10.05 17.91 11.17
C GLY A 509 9.70 16.54 10.61
N VAL A 510 8.76 15.80 11.21
CA VAL A 510 8.20 14.58 10.61
C VAL A 510 6.84 14.90 9.98
N MET A 511 6.66 14.52 8.72
CA MET A 511 5.45 14.76 7.95
C MET A 511 4.23 14.08 8.63
N PRO A 512 3.16 14.83 8.92
CA PRO A 512 2.11 14.37 9.84
C PRO A 512 0.98 13.61 9.13
N LEU A 513 0.37 12.67 9.86
CA LEU A 513 -0.87 11.99 9.46
C LEU A 513 -2.00 12.20 10.49
N THR A 514 -1.72 12.09 11.79
CA THR A 514 -2.67 12.38 12.87
C THR A 514 -1.92 12.92 14.09
N TRP A 515 -2.00 14.24 14.28
CA TRP A 515 -1.33 14.93 15.38
C TRP A 515 -1.70 14.37 16.76
N GLY A 516 -0.70 14.13 17.61
CA GLY A 516 -0.86 13.49 18.92
C GLY A 516 -1.15 11.99 18.89
N GLN A 517 -0.87 11.32 17.77
CA GLN A 517 -0.94 9.86 17.61
C GLN A 517 0.22 9.29 16.78
N ASP A 518 0.76 10.09 15.85
CA ASP A 518 1.99 9.77 15.12
C ASP A 518 3.19 9.58 16.08
N TYR A 519 4.00 8.56 15.84
CA TYR A 519 5.26 8.31 16.53
C TYR A 519 6.37 8.03 15.52
N ALA A 520 7.57 8.56 15.77
CA ALA A 520 8.77 8.38 14.97
C ALA A 520 9.77 7.53 15.78
N GLY A 521 10.20 6.38 15.24
CA GLY A 521 10.95 5.39 16.01
C GLY A 521 11.81 4.42 15.18
N PRO A 522 12.73 3.70 15.82
CA PRO A 522 13.74 2.86 15.16
C PRO A 522 13.22 1.48 14.73
N ILE A 523 13.86 0.94 13.70
CA ILE A 523 13.78 -0.45 13.23
C ILE A 523 15.23 -0.95 13.13
N ALA A 524 15.53 -2.11 13.72
CA ALA A 524 16.88 -2.66 13.78
C ALA A 524 16.88 -4.20 13.84
N LYS A 525 18.07 -4.81 13.78
CA LYS A 525 18.23 -6.27 13.77
C LYS A 525 18.09 -6.90 15.16
N SER A 526 18.38 -6.14 16.22
CA SER A 526 18.26 -6.56 17.62
C SER A 526 17.59 -5.47 18.48
N VAL A 527 17.06 -5.84 19.64
CA VAL A 527 16.55 -4.91 20.65
C VAL A 527 17.69 -4.07 21.25
N THR A 528 18.92 -4.59 21.32
CA THR A 528 20.11 -3.82 21.71
C THR A 528 20.38 -2.66 20.74
N ASP A 529 20.30 -2.91 19.42
CA ASP A 529 20.46 -1.86 18.41
C ASP A 529 19.35 -0.79 18.50
N LEU A 530 18.12 -1.18 18.89
CA LEU A 530 17.05 -0.21 19.17
C LEU A 530 17.40 0.70 20.35
N ALA A 531 17.94 0.14 21.45
CA ALA A 531 18.34 0.91 22.62
C ALA A 531 19.44 1.94 22.30
N MET A 532 20.46 1.55 21.53
CA MET A 532 21.53 2.46 21.07
C MET A 532 20.98 3.64 20.25
N ILE A 533 19.90 3.44 19.49
CA ILE A 533 19.24 4.53 18.74
C ILE A 533 18.39 5.40 19.68
N LEU A 534 17.65 4.79 20.60
CA LEU A 534 16.82 5.51 21.58
C LEU A 534 17.66 6.40 22.53
N ASN A 535 18.90 6.01 22.83
CA ASN A 535 19.89 6.85 23.52
C ASN A 535 20.10 8.20 22.83
N ALA A 536 20.08 8.23 21.49
CA ALA A 536 20.20 9.47 20.72
C ALA A 536 18.85 10.18 20.51
N THR A 537 17.76 9.46 20.21
CA THR A 537 16.54 10.07 19.63
C THR A 537 15.42 10.42 20.62
N THR A 538 15.56 10.08 21.91
CA THR A 538 14.53 10.33 22.95
C THR A 538 14.86 11.55 23.82
N GLY A 539 13.84 12.20 24.37
CA GLY A 539 13.99 13.39 25.23
C GLY A 539 13.13 14.58 24.80
N THR A 540 13.22 15.68 25.58
CA THR A 540 12.40 16.88 25.38
C THR A 540 12.87 17.70 24.16
N ASP A 541 11.90 18.21 23.40
CA ASP A 541 12.12 19.13 22.27
C ASP A 541 11.17 20.33 22.38
N GLU A 542 11.73 21.55 22.39
CA GLU A 542 10.95 22.80 22.42
C GLU A 542 10.04 22.97 21.19
N ARG A 543 10.32 22.28 20.07
CA ARG A 543 9.46 22.25 18.87
C ARG A 543 8.24 21.35 19.01
N ASP A 544 8.26 20.35 19.90
CA ASP A 544 7.15 19.41 20.09
C ASP A 544 6.60 19.44 21.52
N ILE A 545 5.48 20.14 21.69
CA ILE A 545 4.78 20.32 22.97
C ILE A 545 4.34 19.01 23.66
N LEU A 546 4.38 17.88 22.97
CA LEU A 546 4.05 16.57 23.55
C LEU A 546 5.22 15.94 24.30
N THR A 547 6.45 16.43 24.10
CA THR A 547 7.69 15.85 24.66
C THR A 547 8.10 16.40 26.02
N VAL A 548 7.32 17.32 26.58
CA VAL A 548 7.67 18.07 27.81
C VAL A 548 7.96 17.19 29.04
N ASP A 549 7.38 15.98 29.09
CA ASP A 549 7.56 15.02 30.18
C ASP A 549 8.64 13.95 29.88
N ALA A 550 9.27 13.96 28.71
CA ALA A 550 10.14 12.87 28.23
C ALA A 550 11.38 12.64 29.09
N ASP A 551 12.09 13.72 29.46
CA ASP A 551 13.29 13.62 30.30
C ASP A 551 13.01 13.28 31.78
N GLU A 552 11.75 13.31 32.23
CA GLU A 552 11.35 12.79 33.56
C GLU A 552 11.20 11.26 33.54
N HIS A 553 10.88 10.67 32.38
CA HIS A 553 10.46 9.28 32.25
C HIS A 553 11.44 8.38 31.48
N ARG A 554 12.31 8.93 30.63
CA ARG A 554 13.33 8.13 29.92
C ARG A 554 14.49 7.73 30.85
N PRO A 555 15.13 6.57 30.64
CA PRO A 555 16.36 6.22 31.34
C PRO A 555 17.53 7.13 30.91
N GLU A 556 18.57 7.22 31.74
CA GLU A 556 19.83 7.90 31.38
C GLU A 556 20.55 7.18 30.22
N ASP A 557 20.37 5.85 30.14
CA ASP A 557 20.88 4.98 29.08
C ASP A 557 19.89 3.81 28.91
N TRP A 558 19.39 3.60 27.69
CA TRP A 558 18.40 2.58 27.33
C TRP A 558 18.96 1.15 27.33
N THR A 559 20.29 0.98 27.33
CA THR A 559 20.93 -0.35 27.32
C THR A 559 20.99 -1.00 28.71
N VAL A 560 20.90 -0.21 29.79
CA VAL A 560 21.22 -0.69 31.16
C VAL A 560 20.22 -1.66 31.77
N LEU A 561 19.02 -1.78 31.20
CA LEU A 561 17.98 -2.72 31.64
C LEU A 561 17.88 -3.97 30.74
N LEU A 562 18.71 -4.09 29.69
CA LEU A 562 18.68 -5.22 28.76
C LEU A 562 19.33 -6.46 29.39
N GLU A 563 18.56 -7.15 30.23
CA GLU A 563 18.94 -8.39 30.91
C GLU A 563 18.07 -9.56 30.41
N GLU A 564 18.67 -10.74 30.20
CA GLU A 564 17.95 -11.97 29.76
C GLU A 564 16.84 -12.37 30.75
N GLY A 565 16.98 -11.99 32.02
CA GLY A 565 16.00 -12.25 33.07
C GLY A 565 14.86 -11.22 33.18
N ALA A 566 14.73 -10.25 32.28
CA ALA A 566 13.74 -9.16 32.41
C ALA A 566 12.27 -9.63 32.36
N LEU A 567 12.00 -10.87 31.92
CA LEU A 567 10.69 -11.51 31.97
C LEU A 567 10.47 -12.42 33.20
N GLU A 568 11.48 -12.65 34.04
CA GLU A 568 11.38 -13.55 35.20
C GLU A 568 10.31 -13.07 36.20
N GLY A 569 9.23 -13.85 36.33
CA GLY A 569 8.11 -13.55 37.23
C GLY A 569 7.14 -12.50 36.71
N ALA A 570 7.36 -11.94 35.52
CA ALA A 570 6.43 -11.01 34.87
C ALA A 570 5.06 -11.68 34.62
N ARG A 571 4.00 -10.88 34.59
CA ARG A 571 2.62 -11.32 34.40
C ARG A 571 2.09 -10.76 33.08
N VAL A 572 2.10 -11.59 32.04
CA VAL A 572 1.77 -11.17 30.67
C VAL A 572 0.30 -11.41 30.38
N GLY A 573 -0.46 -10.33 30.14
CA GLY A 573 -1.86 -10.38 29.78
C GLY A 573 -2.09 -10.67 28.30
N TYR A 574 -2.94 -11.63 27.96
CA TYR A 574 -3.34 -11.90 26.56
C TYR A 574 -4.85 -12.03 26.41
N LEU A 575 -5.38 -11.55 25.27
CA LEU A 575 -6.79 -11.67 24.91
C LEU A 575 -6.92 -12.71 23.79
N PRO A 576 -7.58 -13.87 24.02
CA PRO A 576 -7.69 -14.91 22.99
C PRO A 576 -8.31 -14.43 21.67
N GLY A 577 -9.26 -13.48 21.73
CA GLY A 577 -9.88 -12.89 20.54
C GLY A 577 -8.91 -12.09 19.66
N SER A 578 -7.84 -11.54 20.23
CA SER A 578 -6.80 -10.80 19.50
C SER A 578 -5.91 -11.67 18.62
N PHE A 579 -5.97 -13.00 18.82
CA PHE A 579 -5.27 -14.02 18.04
C PHE A 579 -6.21 -14.79 17.10
N SER A 580 -7.46 -14.33 16.93
CA SER A 580 -8.43 -14.94 16.02
C SER A 580 -8.69 -14.03 14.84
N SER A 581 -8.38 -14.50 13.63
CA SER A 581 -8.86 -13.85 12.42
C SER A 581 -10.35 -14.12 12.22
N SER A 582 -11.07 -13.14 11.67
CA SER A 582 -12.47 -13.27 11.24
C SER A 582 -12.61 -13.18 9.72
N TRP A 583 -11.50 -13.38 9.01
CA TRP A 583 -11.33 -13.04 7.59
C TRP A 583 -10.48 -14.11 6.90
N ALA A 584 -9.37 -14.49 7.55
CA ALA A 584 -8.49 -15.60 7.17
C ALA A 584 -8.81 -16.86 8.01
N ASP A 585 -8.66 -18.03 7.41
CA ASP A 585 -8.67 -19.35 8.07
C ASP A 585 -7.33 -20.11 7.90
N ASP A 586 -6.26 -19.35 7.66
CA ASP A 586 -4.89 -19.82 7.42
C ASP A 586 -4.07 -20.25 8.67
N ASP A 587 -4.72 -20.42 9.82
CA ASP A 587 -4.14 -20.77 11.13
C ASP A 587 -3.04 -19.81 11.69
N THR A 588 -2.68 -18.71 11.03
CA THR A 588 -1.59 -17.81 11.50
C THR A 588 -1.85 -17.25 12.90
N GLY A 589 -3.08 -16.82 13.19
CA GLY A 589 -3.43 -16.35 14.53
C GLY A 589 -3.28 -17.44 15.62
N ALA A 590 -3.61 -18.70 15.30
CA ALA A 590 -3.43 -19.83 16.20
C ALA A 590 -1.93 -20.16 16.39
N ALA A 591 -1.13 -20.08 15.32
CA ALA A 591 0.32 -20.24 15.38
C ALA A 591 0.97 -19.15 16.26
N ALA A 592 0.55 -17.89 16.11
CA ALA A 592 1.03 -16.78 16.93
C ALA A 592 0.64 -16.96 18.42
N LEU A 593 -0.57 -17.45 18.71
CA LEU A 593 -1.00 -17.77 20.08
C LEU A 593 -0.14 -18.89 20.70
N ALA A 594 0.30 -19.87 19.91
CA ALA A 594 1.20 -20.93 20.38
C ALA A 594 2.60 -20.39 20.76
N ARG A 595 3.05 -19.26 20.18
CA ARG A 595 4.34 -18.61 20.54
C ARG A 595 4.33 -17.91 21.89
N LEU A 596 3.19 -17.76 22.55
CA LEU A 596 3.17 -17.29 23.95
C LEU A 596 3.93 -18.23 24.91
N SER A 597 4.19 -19.48 24.50
CA SER A 597 5.08 -20.40 25.21
C SER A 597 6.53 -19.91 25.35
N GLU A 598 7.02 -19.02 24.47
CA GLU A 598 8.35 -18.41 24.63
C GLU A 598 8.40 -17.45 25.82
N LEU A 599 7.31 -16.76 26.13
CA LEU A 599 7.23 -15.90 27.32
C LEU A 599 7.25 -16.74 28.61
N GLU A 600 6.60 -17.91 28.61
CA GLU A 600 6.69 -18.86 29.72
C GLU A 600 8.11 -19.45 29.87
N ALA A 601 8.79 -19.70 28.75
CA ALA A 601 10.17 -20.17 28.73
C ALA A 601 11.16 -19.11 29.26
N ALA A 602 10.93 -17.83 28.94
CA ALA A 602 11.63 -16.67 29.51
C ALA A 602 11.26 -16.37 30.99
N GLY A 603 10.46 -17.23 31.63
CA GLY A 603 10.15 -17.14 33.06
C GLY A 603 8.93 -16.29 33.43
N ALA A 604 8.17 -15.79 32.46
CA ALA A 604 6.92 -15.07 32.71
C ALA A 604 5.74 -16.02 32.99
N SER A 605 4.62 -15.44 33.40
CA SER A 605 3.36 -16.16 33.62
C SER A 605 2.23 -15.56 32.77
N LEU A 606 1.56 -16.39 31.99
CA LEU A 606 0.46 -15.95 31.12
C LEU A 606 -0.83 -15.75 31.92
N VAL A 607 -1.48 -14.61 31.69
CA VAL A 607 -2.76 -14.23 32.29
C VAL A 607 -3.77 -14.02 31.17
N ARG A 608 -4.75 -14.92 31.07
CA ARG A 608 -5.87 -14.77 30.16
C ARG A 608 -6.75 -13.61 30.61
N ILE A 609 -7.00 -12.66 29.72
CA ILE A 609 -7.95 -11.55 29.92
C ILE A 609 -9.20 -11.81 29.08
N ASP A 610 -10.38 -11.77 29.70
CA ASP A 610 -11.65 -12.13 29.06
C ASP A 610 -12.39 -10.94 28.41
N ALA A 611 -12.00 -9.69 28.70
CA ALA A 611 -12.64 -8.49 28.14
C ALA A 611 -11.63 -7.38 27.84
N PRO A 612 -11.75 -6.66 26.71
CA PRO A 612 -10.88 -5.53 26.37
C PRO A 612 -11.05 -4.34 27.32
N ALA A 613 -10.09 -3.43 27.28
CA ALA A 613 -10.09 -2.22 28.09
C ALA A 613 -11.39 -1.39 27.91
N PRO A 614 -11.87 -0.71 28.97
CA PRO A 614 -13.01 0.19 28.86
C PRO A 614 -12.79 1.29 27.82
N SER A 615 -13.80 1.55 26.98
CA SER A 615 -13.74 2.69 26.05
C SER A 615 -14.03 4.01 26.79
N LEU A 616 -13.22 5.04 26.54
CA LEU A 616 -13.53 6.45 26.87
C LEU A 616 -14.79 6.98 26.16
N GLY A 617 -15.32 6.25 25.18
CA GLY A 617 -16.32 6.75 24.26
C GLY A 617 -15.70 7.65 23.19
N ARG A 618 -16.50 8.59 22.69
CA ARG A 618 -16.18 9.40 21.52
C ARG A 618 -15.03 10.38 21.82
N ALA A 619 -13.96 10.30 21.04
CA ALA A 619 -12.89 11.29 21.03
C ALA A 619 -13.42 12.73 20.82
N PRO A 620 -12.74 13.76 21.36
CA PRO A 620 -13.12 15.16 21.16
C PRO A 620 -13.11 15.54 19.68
N GLY A 621 -13.90 16.56 19.33
CA GLY A 621 -13.96 17.09 17.98
C GLY A 621 -12.72 17.90 17.61
N GLY A 622 -12.42 17.98 16.32
CA GLY A 622 -11.23 18.65 15.77
C GLY A 622 -10.62 17.84 14.64
N ASN A 623 -9.97 18.48 13.67
CA ASN A 623 -9.29 17.78 12.60
C ASN A 623 -7.79 17.66 12.89
N ARG A 624 -7.39 16.52 13.45
CA ARG A 624 -6.01 16.19 13.85
C ARG A 624 -5.04 16.10 12.66
N GLY A 625 -5.55 15.82 11.45
CA GLY A 625 -4.75 15.88 10.22
C GLY A 625 -4.46 17.32 9.80
N ASP A 626 -5.48 18.17 9.78
CA ASP A 626 -5.30 19.60 9.47
C ASP A 626 -4.45 20.32 10.53
N GLU A 627 -4.57 19.94 11.81
CA GLU A 627 -3.74 20.43 12.91
C GLU A 627 -2.26 20.07 12.72
N GLY A 628 -1.96 18.80 12.42
CA GLY A 628 -0.60 18.35 12.14
C GLY A 628 0.00 19.10 10.95
N TRP A 629 -0.71 19.13 9.82
CA TRP A 629 -0.26 19.84 8.63
C TRP A 629 -0.08 21.34 8.85
N ALA A 630 -0.92 22.00 9.65
CA ALA A 630 -0.75 23.41 9.97
C ALA A 630 0.52 23.69 10.80
N ARG A 631 0.89 22.79 11.71
CA ARG A 631 2.14 22.86 12.47
C ARG A 631 3.35 22.64 11.58
N TYR A 632 3.37 21.52 10.85
CA TYR A 632 4.46 21.18 9.93
C TYR A 632 4.74 22.30 8.90
N ILE A 633 3.69 22.93 8.35
CA ILE A 633 3.81 24.07 7.41
C ILE A 633 4.28 25.36 8.11
N ALA A 634 3.91 25.59 9.38
CA ALA A 634 4.40 26.73 10.15
C ALA A 634 5.90 26.61 10.48
N ASP A 635 6.37 25.40 10.74
CA ASP A 635 7.78 25.09 11.02
C ASP A 635 8.65 25.06 9.75
N ASN A 636 8.04 24.90 8.56
CA ASN A 636 8.69 24.85 7.26
C ASN A 636 8.32 26.07 6.36
N PRO A 637 8.89 27.26 6.64
CA PRO A 637 8.62 28.46 5.85
C PRO A 637 9.16 28.33 4.42
N GLY A 638 8.24 28.12 3.48
CA GLY A 638 8.57 27.87 2.07
C GLY A 638 7.91 26.62 1.50
N PHE A 639 7.22 25.81 2.32
CA PHE A 639 6.48 24.63 1.88
C PHE A 639 5.54 24.98 0.70
N PRO A 640 5.54 24.20 -0.41
CA PRO A 640 4.92 24.62 -1.66
C PRO A 640 3.38 24.62 -1.68
N PHE A 641 2.74 24.06 -0.65
CA PHE A 641 1.28 23.98 -0.53
C PHE A 641 0.77 24.74 0.69
N ALA A 642 -0.41 25.38 0.59
CA ALA A 642 -1.00 26.12 1.70
C ALA A 642 -1.64 25.21 2.78
N SER A 643 -1.83 23.92 2.49
CA SER A 643 -2.32 22.91 3.43
C SER A 643 -2.10 21.49 2.90
N GLY A 644 -2.10 20.49 3.80
CA GLY A 644 -2.12 19.07 3.42
C GLY A 644 -3.33 18.68 2.56
N ALA A 645 -4.48 19.37 2.69
CA ALA A 645 -5.66 19.15 1.86
C ALA A 645 -5.48 19.66 0.41
N GLN A 646 -4.60 20.63 0.18
CA GLN A 646 -4.20 21.06 -1.16
C GLN A 646 -3.16 20.10 -1.76
N LEU A 647 -2.18 19.67 -0.96
CA LEU A 647 -1.17 18.67 -1.35
C LEU A 647 -1.83 17.36 -1.80
N ALA A 648 -2.71 16.80 -0.97
CA ALA A 648 -3.40 15.54 -1.27
C ALA A 648 -4.37 15.63 -2.46
N ALA A 649 -4.59 16.82 -3.02
CA ALA A 649 -5.41 17.05 -4.21
C ALA A 649 -4.58 17.36 -5.47
N ASP A 650 -3.24 17.34 -5.38
CA ASP A 650 -2.35 17.50 -6.52
C ASP A 650 -2.40 16.26 -7.43
N GLU A 651 -2.40 16.47 -8.74
CA GLU A 651 -2.52 15.42 -9.76
C GLU A 651 -1.31 14.47 -9.81
N ARG A 652 -0.19 14.84 -9.16
CA ARG A 652 1.01 14.00 -9.06
C ARG A 652 0.94 12.98 -7.93
N VAL A 653 -0.03 13.12 -7.01
CA VAL A 653 -0.36 12.11 -5.98
C VAL A 653 -0.95 10.87 -6.64
N LEU A 654 -0.71 9.68 -6.11
CA LEU A 654 -1.29 8.43 -6.64
C LEU A 654 -2.84 8.51 -6.58
N PRO A 655 -3.60 8.21 -7.66
CA PRO A 655 -5.06 8.44 -7.72
C PRO A 655 -5.89 7.82 -6.59
N TYR A 656 -5.48 6.68 -6.03
CA TYR A 656 -6.12 6.07 -4.86
C TYR A 656 -5.80 6.77 -3.53
N ASN A 657 -4.73 7.57 -3.48
CA ASN A 657 -4.36 8.47 -2.39
C ASN A 657 -4.91 9.88 -2.57
N THR A 658 -5.17 10.33 -3.80
CA THR A 658 -5.74 11.66 -4.10
C THR A 658 -7.06 11.87 -3.35
N ARG A 659 -7.27 13.09 -2.84
CA ARG A 659 -8.44 13.52 -2.09
C ARG A 659 -8.99 14.82 -2.68
N ALA A 660 -10.28 15.08 -2.49
CA ALA A 660 -10.88 16.33 -2.91
C ALA A 660 -10.27 17.51 -2.12
N ASN A 661 -9.82 18.55 -2.85
CA ASN A 661 -9.35 19.78 -2.24
C ASN A 661 -10.48 20.42 -1.40
N ARG A 662 -10.18 20.73 -0.14
CA ARG A 662 -11.13 21.32 0.81
C ARG A 662 -10.42 22.35 1.68
N ALA A 663 -11.19 23.25 2.29
CA ALA A 663 -10.67 24.10 3.34
C ALA A 663 -10.10 23.24 4.50
N ALA A 664 -8.83 23.48 4.84
CA ALA A 664 -8.23 22.96 6.06
C ALA A 664 -8.78 23.73 7.27
N THR A 665 -9.15 23.00 8.32
CA THR A 665 -9.65 23.52 9.60
C THR A 665 -8.78 22.96 10.73
N PRO A 666 -7.64 23.61 11.04
CA PRO A 666 -6.82 23.26 12.21
C PRO A 666 -7.62 23.35 13.51
N MET A 667 -7.10 22.76 14.58
CA MET A 667 -7.83 22.66 15.84
C MET A 667 -7.77 23.98 16.62
N THR A 668 -8.83 24.30 17.35
CA THR A 668 -8.79 25.41 18.31
C THR A 668 -7.95 25.02 19.53
N GLU A 669 -7.41 25.98 20.27
CA GLU A 669 -6.67 25.71 21.54
C GLU A 669 -7.48 24.85 22.53
N GLU A 670 -8.81 24.99 22.53
CA GLU A 670 -9.72 24.17 23.34
C GLU A 670 -9.76 22.72 22.84
N GLN A 671 -9.83 22.50 21.53
CA GLN A 671 -9.79 21.17 20.92
C GLN A 671 -8.42 20.51 21.09
N VAL A 672 -7.32 21.27 20.95
CA VAL A 672 -5.95 20.81 21.20
C VAL A 672 -5.80 20.32 22.64
N ARG A 673 -6.24 21.12 23.62
CA ARG A 673 -6.21 20.72 25.04
C ARG A 673 -7.08 19.49 25.30
N ALA A 674 -8.32 19.50 24.82
CA ALA A 674 -9.23 18.36 24.99
C ALA A 674 -8.70 17.07 24.36
N TRP A 675 -7.94 17.13 23.26
CA TRP A 675 -7.29 15.98 22.65
C TRP A 675 -6.11 15.47 23.49
N ILE A 676 -5.26 16.35 24.01
CA ILE A 676 -4.19 15.98 24.96
C ILE A 676 -4.80 15.32 26.21
N ASP A 677 -5.82 15.94 26.81
CA ASP A 677 -6.54 15.41 27.98
C ASP A 677 -7.15 14.02 27.68
N TYR A 678 -7.71 13.83 26.48
CA TYR A 678 -8.25 12.53 26.03
C TYR A 678 -7.17 11.46 25.86
N ARG A 679 -6.00 11.80 25.30
CA ARG A 679 -4.86 10.86 25.19
C ARG A 679 -4.31 10.49 26.56
N ALA A 680 -4.16 11.45 27.47
CA ALA A 680 -3.75 11.18 28.85
C ALA A 680 -4.74 10.24 29.57
N ALA A 681 -6.03 10.55 29.53
CA ALA A 681 -7.08 9.69 30.09
C ALA A 681 -7.14 8.30 29.43
N SER A 682 -6.75 8.17 28.16
CA SER A 682 -6.66 6.87 27.49
C SER A 682 -5.60 6.01 28.15
N ARG A 683 -4.39 6.56 28.35
CA ARG A 683 -3.26 5.88 28.99
C ARG A 683 -3.58 5.48 30.43
N GLU A 684 -4.23 6.35 31.18
CA GLU A 684 -4.69 6.04 32.55
C GLU A 684 -5.66 4.86 32.61
N ILE A 685 -6.59 4.73 31.66
CA ILE A 685 -7.56 3.62 31.62
C ILE A 685 -6.88 2.30 31.28
N TYR A 686 -5.92 2.28 30.36
CA TYR A 686 -5.14 1.07 30.10
C TYR A 686 -4.30 0.66 31.32
N ALA A 687 -3.67 1.61 32.01
CA ALA A 687 -2.94 1.33 33.25
C ALA A 687 -3.86 0.79 34.37
N GLN A 688 -5.05 1.37 34.55
CA GLN A 688 -6.05 0.87 35.51
C GLN A 688 -6.54 -0.54 35.15
N TRP A 689 -6.86 -0.78 33.88
CA TRP A 689 -7.34 -2.09 33.40
C TRP A 689 -6.25 -3.18 33.49
N MET A 690 -4.99 -2.85 33.18
CA MET A 690 -3.86 -3.77 33.40
C MET A 690 -3.68 -4.08 34.89
N ALA A 691 -3.75 -3.08 35.77
CA ALA A 691 -3.68 -3.28 37.22
C ALA A 691 -4.87 -4.09 37.78
N GLU A 692 -6.09 -3.90 37.25
CA GLU A 692 -7.29 -4.66 37.65
C GLU A 692 -7.20 -6.14 37.23
N ASN A 693 -6.61 -6.45 36.08
CA ASN A 693 -6.30 -7.83 35.67
C ASN A 693 -5.02 -8.36 36.34
N GLY A 694 -4.26 -7.49 37.02
CA GLY A 694 -2.97 -7.79 37.62
C GLY A 694 -1.97 -8.31 36.59
N VAL A 695 -1.69 -7.52 35.56
CA VAL A 695 -0.69 -7.80 34.51
C VAL A 695 0.30 -6.64 34.40
N ASP A 696 1.56 -6.96 34.12
CA ASP A 696 2.64 -5.98 34.01
C ASP A 696 2.78 -5.48 32.56
N VAL A 697 2.52 -6.37 31.59
CA VAL A 697 2.59 -6.12 30.15
C VAL A 697 1.50 -6.91 29.43
N LEU A 698 1.04 -6.44 28.27
CA LEU A 698 0.10 -7.15 27.40
C LEU A 698 0.85 -7.75 26.21
N VAL A 699 0.34 -8.86 25.66
CA VAL A 699 0.87 -9.46 24.43
C VAL A 699 -0.20 -9.55 23.34
N TYR A 700 0.18 -9.11 22.15
CA TYR A 700 -0.59 -9.19 20.91
C TYR A 700 0.25 -9.86 19.81
N PRO A 701 -0.37 -10.51 18.82
CA PRO A 701 0.36 -11.03 17.67
C PRO A 701 0.84 -9.91 16.76
N GLY A 702 1.94 -10.13 16.05
CA GLY A 702 2.39 -9.25 14.97
C GLY A 702 1.45 -9.30 13.76
N PHE A 703 0.99 -10.51 13.39
CA PHE A 703 -0.02 -10.78 12.36
C PHE A 703 -0.98 -11.90 12.80
N ILE A 704 -2.21 -11.90 12.26
CA ILE A 704 -3.20 -12.99 12.41
C ILE A 704 -3.65 -13.57 11.06
N SER A 705 -2.92 -13.28 9.99
CA SER A 705 -3.02 -13.92 8.68
C SER A 705 -1.64 -14.00 8.04
N ASP A 706 -1.56 -14.76 6.98
CA ASP A 706 -0.38 -14.84 6.13
C ASP A 706 -0.04 -13.53 5.40
N VAL A 707 1.19 -13.49 4.87
CA VAL A 707 1.72 -12.39 4.07
C VAL A 707 1.29 -12.56 2.62
N PHE A 708 0.62 -11.53 2.08
CA PHE A 708 0.01 -11.55 0.74
C PHE A 708 0.92 -10.96 -0.35
N ASN A 709 0.62 -11.33 -1.60
CA ASN A 709 1.30 -10.88 -2.80
C ASN A 709 1.27 -9.35 -2.95
N ASN A 710 2.36 -8.80 -3.49
CA ASN A 710 2.58 -7.35 -3.52
C ASN A 710 1.74 -6.60 -4.57
N ASP A 711 0.99 -7.32 -5.39
CA ASP A 711 0.17 -6.83 -6.50
C ASP A 711 -1.35 -6.92 -6.24
N GLY A 712 -1.76 -7.26 -5.02
CA GLY A 712 -3.13 -7.03 -4.56
C GLY A 712 -3.46 -5.53 -4.47
N ASN A 713 -4.73 -5.17 -4.57
CA ASN A 713 -5.21 -3.79 -4.42
C ASN A 713 -6.13 -3.63 -3.20
N THR A 714 -6.88 -4.67 -2.84
CA THR A 714 -7.36 -4.81 -1.48
C THR A 714 -6.16 -5.03 -0.56
N ASN A 715 -6.03 -4.17 0.45
CA ASN A 715 -5.21 -4.54 1.58
C ASN A 715 -5.93 -5.72 2.26
N GLN A 716 -5.32 -6.90 2.25
CA GLN A 716 -5.75 -8.05 3.04
C GLN A 716 -5.43 -7.73 4.52
N HIS A 717 -6.24 -6.83 5.09
CA HIS A 717 -5.91 -5.94 6.23
C HIS A 717 -5.79 -6.64 7.61
N THR A 718 -5.80 -7.96 7.63
CA THR A 718 -5.72 -8.82 8.82
C THR A 718 -4.43 -8.68 9.60
N ALA A 719 -3.39 -8.04 9.05
CA ALA A 719 -2.14 -7.76 9.74
C ALA A 719 -2.31 -7.13 11.14
N ASP A 720 -3.30 -6.28 11.42
CA ASP A 720 -3.51 -5.82 12.81
C ASP A 720 -4.85 -5.16 13.18
N ARG A 721 -5.52 -4.39 12.31
CA ARG A 721 -6.65 -3.55 12.78
C ARG A 721 -7.80 -4.34 13.45
N ALA A 722 -7.84 -5.66 13.26
CA ALA A 722 -8.74 -6.59 13.93
C ALA A 722 -8.20 -7.22 15.24
N THR A 723 -6.89 -7.20 15.51
CA THR A 723 -6.29 -7.70 16.78
C THR A 723 -6.77 -6.89 17.99
N GLY A 724 -7.06 -5.60 17.76
CA GLY A 724 -7.41 -4.65 18.81
C GLY A 724 -6.23 -4.19 19.66
N VAL A 725 -4.99 -4.24 19.13
CA VAL A 725 -3.81 -3.73 19.84
C VAL A 725 -4.00 -2.24 20.22
N PRO A 726 -3.70 -1.84 21.47
CA PRO A 726 -3.98 -0.50 21.95
C PRO A 726 -2.89 0.52 21.59
N THR A 727 -1.67 0.05 21.26
CA THR A 727 -0.43 0.81 21.03
C THR A 727 -0.65 2.23 20.49
N SER A 728 -1.06 2.37 19.22
CA SER A 728 -1.24 3.68 18.60
C SER A 728 -2.54 4.38 19.02
N ASN A 729 -3.58 3.62 19.37
CA ASN A 729 -4.89 4.15 19.77
C ASN A 729 -4.89 4.79 21.18
N ALA A 730 -3.98 4.36 22.05
CA ALA A 730 -3.79 4.88 23.41
C ALA A 730 -2.48 5.65 23.59
N GLY A 731 -1.46 5.39 22.76
CA GLY A 731 -0.15 6.03 22.88
C GLY A 731 0.74 5.35 23.91
N LEU A 732 0.77 4.02 23.89
CA LEU A 732 1.48 3.16 24.84
C LEU A 732 2.79 2.63 24.24
N PRO A 733 3.81 2.36 25.07
CA PRO A 733 5.06 1.79 24.61
C PRO A 733 4.86 0.35 24.15
N THR A 734 5.51 -0.01 23.05
CA THR A 734 5.44 -1.31 22.41
C THR A 734 6.77 -1.66 21.76
N VAL A 735 7.34 -2.78 22.19
CA VAL A 735 8.43 -3.46 21.48
C VAL A 735 7.83 -4.60 20.65
N VAL A 736 8.38 -4.81 19.46
CA VAL A 736 7.98 -5.92 18.58
C VAL A 736 9.20 -6.74 18.23
N VAL A 737 9.09 -8.05 18.45
CA VAL A 737 10.21 -9.00 18.43
C VAL A 737 9.81 -10.22 17.58
N PRO A 738 10.65 -10.65 16.61
CA PRO A 738 10.45 -11.91 15.90
C PRO A 738 10.41 -13.11 16.85
N VAL A 739 9.45 -14.01 16.66
CA VAL A 739 9.29 -15.23 17.47
C VAL A 739 9.23 -16.52 16.66
N GLY A 740 9.33 -16.47 15.34
CA GLY A 740 9.49 -17.68 14.50
C GLY A 740 8.73 -17.57 13.19
N VAL A 741 8.28 -18.72 12.69
CA VAL A 741 7.44 -18.82 11.48
C VAL A 741 6.18 -19.63 11.75
N ASN A 742 5.11 -19.35 11.03
CA ASN A 742 3.88 -20.14 11.04
C ASN A 742 4.03 -21.44 10.21
N GLY A 743 2.94 -22.20 10.07
CA GLY A 743 2.93 -23.45 9.31
C GLY A 743 3.26 -23.31 7.82
N HIS A 744 3.20 -22.09 7.28
CA HIS A 744 3.45 -21.76 5.88
C HIS A 744 4.83 -21.12 5.64
N GLY A 745 5.63 -20.93 6.70
CA GLY A 745 6.99 -20.38 6.61
C GLY A 745 7.10 -18.86 6.68
N TYR A 746 5.98 -18.13 6.84
CA TYR A 746 6.02 -16.68 7.01
C TYR A 746 6.33 -16.26 8.45
N SER A 747 7.03 -15.15 8.59
CA SER A 747 7.54 -14.61 9.85
C SER A 747 6.43 -14.18 10.80
N MET A 748 6.58 -14.56 12.07
CA MET A 748 5.73 -14.14 13.17
C MET A 748 6.54 -13.31 14.17
N SER A 749 5.89 -12.30 14.73
CA SER A 749 6.39 -11.50 15.85
C SER A 749 5.35 -11.45 16.96
N LEU A 750 5.78 -11.11 18.17
CA LEU A 750 4.88 -10.67 19.25
C LEU A 750 5.10 -9.19 19.54
N GLN A 751 4.01 -8.50 19.87
CA GLN A 751 4.01 -7.13 20.35
C GLN A 751 3.82 -7.14 21.87
N LEU A 752 4.81 -6.67 22.64
CA LEU A 752 4.68 -6.49 24.09
C LEU A 752 4.33 -5.04 24.37
N VAL A 753 3.17 -4.80 25.00
CA VAL A 753 2.59 -3.46 25.20
C VAL A 753 2.48 -3.16 26.70
N GLY A 754 3.21 -2.14 27.15
CA GLY A 754 3.22 -1.73 28.56
C GLY A 754 2.25 -0.60 28.87
N THR A 755 2.33 -0.11 30.11
CA THR A 755 1.70 1.15 30.50
C THR A 755 2.49 2.35 29.98
N ALA A 756 1.87 3.53 29.90
CA ALA A 756 2.60 4.74 29.60
C ALA A 756 3.78 4.95 30.57
N TRP A 757 4.93 5.34 30.03
CA TRP A 757 6.17 5.58 30.75
C TRP A 757 6.84 4.34 31.37
N SER A 758 6.40 3.12 31.05
CA SER A 758 7.15 1.88 31.32
C SER A 758 8.02 1.48 30.13
N ASP A 759 8.49 2.46 29.35
CA ASP A 759 9.11 2.26 28.05
C ASP A 759 10.37 1.41 28.13
N ALA A 760 11.21 1.65 29.15
CA ALA A 760 12.47 0.95 29.34
C ALA A 760 12.27 -0.49 29.84
N GLU A 761 11.28 -0.73 30.71
CA GLU A 761 10.88 -2.07 31.13
C GLU A 761 10.28 -2.88 29.98
N VAL A 762 9.47 -2.26 29.12
CA VAL A 762 8.93 -2.92 27.91
C VAL A 762 10.05 -3.30 26.96
N LEU A 763 11.02 -2.41 26.72
CA LEU A 763 12.18 -2.71 25.88
C LEU A 763 13.01 -3.86 26.45
N ALA A 764 13.25 -3.87 27.77
CA ALA A 764 13.94 -4.95 28.48
C ALA A 764 13.19 -6.30 28.37
N MET A 765 11.87 -6.31 28.55
CA MET A 765 11.05 -7.52 28.33
C MET A 765 11.10 -8.00 26.87
N GLY A 766 11.20 -7.07 25.92
CA GLY A 766 11.45 -7.38 24.50
C GLY A 766 12.79 -8.07 24.29
N TYR A 767 13.86 -7.56 24.91
CA TYR A 767 15.19 -8.18 24.84
C TYR A 767 15.19 -9.60 25.44
N ALA A 768 14.56 -9.80 26.60
CA ALA A 768 14.43 -11.15 27.17
C ALA A 768 13.65 -12.12 26.25
N LEU A 769 12.59 -11.64 25.56
CA LEU A 769 11.89 -12.42 24.55
C LEU A 769 12.75 -12.70 23.31
N GLU A 770 13.54 -11.73 22.84
CA GLU A 770 14.45 -11.88 21.69
C GLU A 770 15.50 -12.95 21.96
N GLN A 771 16.17 -12.86 23.11
CA GLN A 771 17.20 -13.81 23.55
C GLN A 771 16.64 -15.22 23.77
N GLN A 772 15.40 -15.34 24.22
CA GLN A 772 14.73 -16.64 24.38
C GLN A 772 14.29 -17.24 23.04
N ALA A 773 13.76 -16.43 22.11
CA ALA A 773 13.19 -16.92 20.87
C ALA A 773 14.22 -17.18 19.76
N ASP A 774 15.30 -16.38 19.68
CA ASP A 774 16.38 -16.41 18.67
C ASP A 774 15.85 -16.68 17.23
N ALA A 775 14.84 -15.90 16.85
CA ALA A 775 13.95 -16.23 15.74
C ALA A 775 14.02 -15.25 14.55
N ARG A 776 15.04 -14.39 14.50
CA ARG A 776 15.25 -13.43 13.41
C ARG A 776 15.57 -14.16 12.10
N MET A 777 14.77 -13.95 11.07
CA MET A 777 15.03 -14.51 9.74
C MET A 777 16.07 -13.68 8.98
N ARG A 778 16.72 -14.33 8.00
CA ARG A 778 17.72 -13.74 7.11
C ARG A 778 17.27 -13.96 5.68
N THR A 779 17.46 -12.97 4.82
CA THR A 779 17.14 -13.12 3.40
C THR A 779 18.17 -14.01 2.68
N ALA A 780 17.69 -14.89 1.79
CA ALA A 780 18.53 -15.56 0.79
C ALA A 780 18.71 -14.72 -0.48
N PHE A 781 17.90 -13.67 -0.65
CA PHE A 781 17.74 -12.87 -1.86
C PHE A 781 18.65 -11.63 -1.92
N ALA A 782 19.43 -11.38 -0.85
CA ALA A 782 20.49 -10.37 -0.79
C ALA A 782 21.78 -10.96 -0.17
N PRO A 783 22.41 -11.98 -0.78
CA PRO A 783 23.58 -12.65 -0.20
C PRO A 783 24.79 -11.71 -0.04
N ALA A 784 25.81 -12.15 0.70
CA ALA A 784 27.07 -11.41 0.81
C ALA A 784 27.70 -11.20 -0.58
N LEU A 785 28.20 -9.99 -0.84
CA LEU A 785 28.82 -9.66 -2.12
C LEU A 785 30.28 -10.16 -2.15
N PRO A 786 30.73 -10.81 -3.23
CA PRO A 786 32.15 -11.07 -3.44
C PRO A 786 32.91 -9.74 -3.64
N VAL A 787 34.12 -9.65 -3.10
CA VAL A 787 35.01 -8.51 -3.35
C VAL A 787 35.49 -8.55 -4.80
N GLY A 788 35.26 -7.47 -5.55
CA GLY A 788 35.66 -7.36 -6.96
C GLY A 788 37.19 -7.29 -7.14
N ASP A 789 37.68 -7.63 -8.34
CA ASP A 789 39.10 -7.43 -8.67
C ASP A 789 39.36 -5.92 -8.84
N PRO A 790 40.27 -5.29 -8.05
CA PRO A 790 40.56 -3.86 -8.15
C PRO A 790 41.15 -3.43 -9.50
N GLY A 791 41.47 -4.35 -10.41
CA GLY A 791 41.83 -4.06 -11.79
C GLY A 791 40.66 -3.79 -12.75
N GLU A 792 39.43 -4.12 -12.37
CA GLU A 792 38.23 -4.05 -13.23
C GLU A 792 37.20 -3.06 -12.65
N GLN A 793 37.57 -1.79 -12.57
CA GLN A 793 36.62 -0.72 -12.23
C GLN A 793 35.53 -0.64 -13.32
N PRO A 794 34.24 -0.58 -12.94
CA PRO A 794 33.19 -0.20 -13.88
C PRO A 794 33.54 1.16 -14.50
N THR A 795 33.41 1.27 -15.82
CA THR A 795 33.47 2.58 -16.47
C THR A 795 32.36 3.45 -15.90
N GLU A 796 32.75 4.62 -15.38
CA GLU A 796 31.84 5.67 -14.91
C GLU A 796 30.70 5.85 -15.95
N PRO A 797 29.42 5.82 -15.54
CA PRO A 797 28.32 5.99 -16.48
C PRO A 797 28.49 7.35 -17.17
N GLU A 798 28.49 7.36 -18.51
CA GLU A 798 28.67 8.60 -19.26
C GLU A 798 27.63 9.62 -18.79
N GLN A 799 28.10 10.75 -18.23
CA GLN A 799 27.24 11.90 -17.99
C GLN A 799 26.54 12.24 -19.31
N PRO A 800 25.21 12.49 -19.33
CA PRO A 800 24.51 12.87 -20.55
C PRO A 800 25.24 14.04 -21.21
N GLY A 801 25.80 13.78 -22.39
CA GLY A 801 26.73 14.71 -23.04
C GLY A 801 26.13 16.11 -23.15
N GLU A 802 26.90 17.12 -22.73
CA GLU A 802 26.58 18.52 -22.95
C GLU A 802 26.20 18.70 -24.43
N PRO A 803 25.02 19.27 -24.76
CA PRO A 803 24.54 19.30 -26.14
C PRO A 803 25.55 20.03 -27.02
N GLU A 804 26.06 19.33 -28.05
CA GLU A 804 27.11 19.84 -28.94
C GLU A 804 26.78 21.25 -29.41
N GLN A 805 27.62 22.22 -29.03
CA GLN A 805 27.54 23.55 -29.60
C GLN A 805 27.83 23.43 -31.11
N PRO A 806 26.94 23.87 -32.01
CA PRO A 806 27.20 23.82 -33.43
C PRO A 806 28.44 24.67 -33.74
N GLY A 807 29.50 24.01 -34.22
CA GLY A 807 30.86 24.55 -34.23
C GLY A 807 30.99 25.90 -34.95
N GLU A 808 31.82 26.78 -34.37
CA GLU A 808 32.21 28.03 -35.01
C GLU A 808 32.85 27.77 -36.39
N PRO A 809 32.43 28.47 -37.46
CA PRO A 809 33.07 28.34 -38.76
C PRO A 809 34.48 28.96 -38.73
N GLU A 810 35.46 28.22 -39.25
CA GLU A 810 36.87 28.64 -39.32
C GLU A 810 37.03 30.05 -39.93
N GLN A 811 37.77 30.93 -39.25
CA GLN A 811 38.13 32.25 -39.78
C GLN A 811 39.23 32.15 -40.85
N PRO A 812 39.01 32.60 -42.10
CA PRO A 812 40.09 32.88 -43.03
C PRO A 812 40.80 34.19 -42.63
N GLY A 813 42.14 34.20 -42.68
CA GLY A 813 42.94 35.29 -42.13
C GLY A 813 42.76 36.67 -42.78
N ILE A 814 42.99 37.71 -41.97
CA ILE A 814 42.93 39.13 -42.34
C ILE A 814 44.13 39.52 -43.24
N PRO A 815 43.85 40.31 -44.31
CA PRO A 815 44.77 41.38 -44.69
C PRO A 815 44.06 42.74 -44.90
N ASP A 816 44.61 43.76 -44.24
CA ASP A 816 44.60 45.22 -44.50
C ASP A 816 43.33 46.00 -44.93
N GLU A 817 43.07 47.07 -44.17
CA GLU A 817 42.21 48.26 -44.42
C GLU A 817 42.53 49.05 -45.73
N PRO A 818 41.75 50.10 -46.12
CA PRO A 818 40.36 50.48 -45.78
C PRO A 818 39.51 50.98 -47.00
N ALA A 819 38.19 51.20 -46.83
CA ALA A 819 37.43 52.38 -47.36
C ALA A 819 35.89 52.32 -47.09
N GLU A 820 35.28 53.48 -46.82
CA GLU A 820 33.82 53.76 -46.81
C GLU A 820 33.26 53.95 -48.25
N PRO A 821 31.99 54.37 -48.46
CA PRO A 821 30.71 53.69 -48.19
C PRO A 821 29.81 53.62 -49.46
N GLU A 822 28.60 53.03 -49.41
CA GLU A 822 27.35 53.55 -50.06
C GLU A 822 26.13 52.59 -49.92
N GLN A 823 24.93 53.17 -49.74
CA GLN A 823 23.61 52.60 -50.09
C GLN A 823 23.19 53.16 -51.47
N PRO A 824 22.03 52.83 -52.11
CA PRO A 824 20.97 51.84 -51.82
C PRO A 824 20.55 50.98 -53.06
N SER A 825 19.55 50.09 -52.93
CA SER A 825 18.32 50.04 -53.79
C SER A 825 17.51 48.73 -53.70
N GLU A 826 16.20 48.83 -53.41
CA GLU A 826 15.13 47.93 -53.92
C GLU A 826 14.82 48.24 -55.41
N PRO A 827 13.92 47.54 -56.16
CA PRO A 827 13.09 46.36 -55.84
C PRO A 827 13.16 45.23 -56.91
N GLU A 828 12.40 44.13 -56.76
CA GLU A 828 11.28 43.77 -57.68
C GLU A 828 10.50 42.50 -57.25
N ARG A 829 9.30 42.34 -57.82
CA ARG A 829 8.25 41.35 -57.49
C ARG A 829 7.80 40.65 -58.77
N PRO A 830 7.28 39.40 -58.69
CA PRO A 830 6.32 38.93 -59.70
C PRO A 830 4.96 38.45 -59.12
N ASP A 831 3.89 38.76 -59.84
CA ASP A 831 2.57 38.11 -59.85
C ASP A 831 2.44 37.39 -61.24
N ASP A 832 1.59 36.39 -61.53
CA ASP A 832 0.49 35.71 -60.81
C ASP A 832 0.63 34.15 -60.98
N GLY A 833 -0.34 33.24 -60.79
CA GLY A 833 -1.80 33.35 -60.59
C GLY A 833 -2.56 32.00 -60.69
N THR A 834 -3.87 32.07 -60.93
CA THR A 834 -4.87 30.98 -61.15
C THR A 834 -5.10 29.94 -60.05
N ALA A 835 -6.30 30.01 -59.45
CA ALA A 835 -6.98 28.92 -58.73
C ALA A 835 -8.08 28.29 -59.62
N PRO A 836 -8.70 27.18 -59.18
CA PRO A 836 -10.12 26.95 -59.40
C PRO A 836 -10.94 27.11 -58.10
N SER A 837 -12.12 27.70 -58.27
CA SER A 837 -13.13 28.01 -57.24
C SER A 837 -13.85 26.78 -56.68
N GLY A 838 -14.30 26.83 -55.42
CA GLY A 838 -15.11 25.73 -54.89
C GLY A 838 -15.81 25.86 -53.53
N VAL A 839 -15.93 27.04 -52.89
CA VAL A 839 -16.74 27.16 -51.66
C VAL A 839 -17.49 28.50 -51.60
N THR A 840 -18.81 28.44 -51.36
CA THR A 840 -19.72 29.59 -51.23
C THR A 840 -20.08 29.89 -49.77
N GLU A 841 -20.66 31.07 -49.54
CA GLU A 841 -20.92 31.69 -48.22
C GLU A 841 -21.87 30.90 -47.27
N ASP A 842 -22.53 29.85 -47.74
CA ASP A 842 -23.34 28.95 -46.89
C ASP A 842 -22.49 27.89 -46.14
N SER A 843 -21.24 27.66 -46.54
CA SER A 843 -20.33 26.69 -45.90
C SER A 843 -19.81 27.10 -44.51
N LEU A 844 -19.84 28.40 -44.22
CA LEU A 844 -19.37 28.97 -42.95
C LEU A 844 -20.46 29.04 -41.87
N LEU A 845 -21.68 28.58 -42.18
CA LEU A 845 -22.82 28.58 -41.25
C LEU A 845 -23.27 27.20 -40.77
N GLU A 846 -22.82 26.10 -41.39
CA GLU A 846 -22.98 24.75 -40.81
C GLU A 846 -21.80 24.33 -39.90
N SER A 847 -20.63 24.96 -40.02
CA SER A 847 -19.51 24.76 -39.06
C SER A 847 -19.64 25.60 -37.78
N LEU A 848 -20.78 26.26 -37.55
CA LEU A 848 -21.06 27.11 -36.38
C LEU A 848 -22.34 26.71 -35.62
N ARG A 849 -22.75 25.44 -35.72
CA ARG A 849 -23.75 24.80 -34.82
C ARG A 849 -23.24 23.45 -34.33
N GLY A 850 -22.61 23.47 -33.16
CA GLY A 850 -22.04 22.28 -32.51
C GLY A 850 -21.22 22.59 -31.24
N LEU A 851 -20.80 23.85 -31.06
CA LEU A 851 -19.98 24.31 -29.94
C LEU A 851 -20.70 25.35 -29.05
N ILE A 852 -21.78 24.93 -28.38
CA ILE A 852 -22.28 25.59 -27.16
C ILE A 852 -22.85 24.52 -26.20
N SER A 853 -22.03 24.09 -25.24
CA SER A 853 -22.48 23.77 -23.88
C SER A 853 -21.27 23.87 -22.94
N LEU A 854 -21.21 24.94 -22.15
CA LEU A 854 -20.22 25.08 -21.07
C LEU A 854 -20.77 24.41 -19.81
N PRO A 855 -19.91 23.79 -18.97
CA PRO A 855 -20.36 23.25 -17.69
C PRO A 855 -20.70 24.41 -16.74
N THR A 856 -21.99 24.64 -16.50
CA THR A 856 -22.44 25.50 -15.40
C THR A 856 -22.50 24.69 -14.10
N ASN A 857 -21.71 25.13 -13.13
CA ASN A 857 -21.82 24.71 -11.72
C ASN A 857 -23.29 24.71 -11.25
N VAL A 858 -23.71 23.65 -10.56
CA VAL A 858 -24.90 23.68 -9.70
C VAL A 858 -24.46 23.33 -8.29
N VAL A 859 -24.90 24.15 -7.35
CA VAL A 859 -24.63 24.05 -5.91
C VAL A 859 -25.54 23.00 -5.28
N ALA A 860 -25.06 22.38 -4.20
CA ALA A 860 -25.72 21.35 -3.40
C ALA A 860 -27.25 21.51 -3.17
N GLY A 861 -27.97 20.39 -3.17
CA GLY A 861 -29.27 20.26 -2.53
C GLY A 861 -30.19 19.18 -3.12
N GLU A 862 -30.87 18.47 -2.20
CA GLU A 862 -32.11 17.68 -2.37
C GLU A 862 -32.03 16.23 -2.90
N ASP A 863 -32.93 15.41 -2.34
CA ASP A 863 -32.96 13.95 -2.39
C ASP A 863 -33.52 13.39 -3.72
N VAL A 864 -33.16 12.14 -4.05
CA VAL A 864 -33.78 11.37 -5.14
C VAL A 864 -34.24 10.01 -4.61
N ASP A 865 -35.56 9.82 -4.54
CA ASP A 865 -36.20 8.58 -4.14
C ASP A 865 -35.99 7.45 -5.18
N VAL A 866 -35.62 6.26 -4.72
CA VAL A 866 -35.65 5.04 -5.53
C VAL A 866 -37.04 4.42 -5.45
N VAL A 867 -37.79 4.49 -6.56
CA VAL A 867 -39.10 3.83 -6.69
C VAL A 867 -38.89 2.38 -7.17
N VAL A 868 -39.14 1.42 -6.29
CA VAL A 868 -39.23 -0.01 -6.65
C VAL A 868 -40.67 -0.31 -7.12
N PRO A 869 -40.87 -0.97 -8.27
CA PRO A 869 -42.22 -1.28 -8.75
C PRO A 869 -42.86 -2.41 -7.92
N MET A 870 -44.00 -2.10 -7.30
CA MET A 870 -44.87 -3.12 -6.71
C MET A 870 -45.57 -3.92 -7.81
N ALA A 871 -45.53 -5.25 -7.70
CA ALA A 871 -46.23 -6.15 -8.62
C ALA A 871 -47.77 -5.96 -8.58
N GLU A 872 -48.45 -6.27 -9.68
CA GLU A 872 -49.91 -6.09 -9.78
C GLU A 872 -50.71 -6.96 -8.80
N PRO A 873 -51.86 -6.47 -8.31
CA PRO A 873 -52.68 -7.19 -7.33
C PRO A 873 -53.46 -8.35 -7.99
N GLY A 874 -52.96 -9.59 -7.85
CA GLY A 874 -53.67 -10.74 -8.41
C GLY A 874 -53.14 -12.16 -8.16
N ALA A 875 -52.11 -12.37 -7.35
CA ALA A 875 -51.57 -13.70 -7.05
C ALA A 875 -51.79 -14.09 -5.58
N GLU A 876 -52.65 -15.08 -5.33
CA GLU A 876 -52.84 -15.68 -4.01
C GLU A 876 -51.66 -16.60 -3.66
N LEU A 877 -51.01 -16.35 -2.52
CA LEU A 877 -50.13 -17.30 -1.85
C LEU A 877 -50.85 -17.86 -0.62
N ASP A 878 -51.37 -19.07 -0.77
CA ASP A 878 -52.13 -19.77 0.25
C ASP A 878 -51.21 -20.30 1.37
N GLY A 879 -51.63 -20.15 2.64
CA GLY A 879 -51.22 -21.09 3.70
C GLY A 879 -50.29 -20.62 4.84
N TYR A 880 -50.65 -19.57 5.59
CA TYR A 880 -50.19 -19.42 6.99
C TYR A 880 -51.33 -19.01 7.94
N LEU A 881 -51.39 -19.66 9.12
CA LEU A 881 -52.44 -19.48 10.13
C LEU A 881 -52.03 -18.46 11.20
N PHE A 882 -52.93 -17.53 11.53
CA PHE A 882 -52.79 -16.62 12.66
C PHE A 882 -53.38 -17.21 13.95
N SER A 883 -52.75 -16.96 15.10
CA SER A 883 -53.33 -17.17 16.44
C SER A 883 -53.48 -15.85 17.20
N GLU A 884 -54.50 -15.77 18.06
CA GLU A 884 -54.96 -14.53 18.70
C GLU A 884 -54.00 -13.92 19.77
N PRO A 885 -54.10 -12.61 20.05
CA PRO A 885 -53.03 -11.87 20.72
C PRO A 885 -53.08 -11.92 22.25
N THR A 886 -51.89 -11.87 22.85
CA THR A 886 -51.66 -11.24 24.17
C THR A 886 -50.60 -10.15 24.01
N GLU A 887 -50.54 -9.22 24.98
CA GLU A 887 -49.98 -7.86 24.86
C GLU A 887 -48.75 -7.69 23.94
N LEU A 888 -48.93 -6.89 22.87
CA LEU A 888 -47.94 -6.50 21.86
C LEU A 888 -47.28 -7.65 21.06
N GLY A 889 -48.07 -8.25 20.16
CA GLY A 889 -47.67 -8.69 18.81
C GLY A 889 -46.42 -9.57 18.65
N ALA A 890 -46.61 -10.86 18.35
CA ALA A 890 -45.53 -11.76 17.94
C ALA A 890 -44.83 -11.28 16.65
N GLY A 891 -43.49 -11.27 16.66
CA GLY A 891 -42.68 -11.03 15.47
C GLY A 891 -42.59 -12.27 14.58
N VAL A 892 -42.46 -12.07 13.27
CA VAL A 892 -42.24 -13.15 12.30
C VAL A 892 -40.80 -13.08 11.80
N VAL A 893 -40.10 -14.21 11.82
CA VAL A 893 -38.78 -14.36 11.20
C VAL A 893 -38.96 -14.91 9.79
N SER A 894 -38.55 -14.14 8.77
CA SER A 894 -38.34 -14.69 7.41
C SER A 894 -36.87 -15.09 7.23
N GLY A 895 -36.59 -15.98 6.27
CA GLY A 895 -35.30 -16.67 6.10
C GLY A 895 -34.07 -15.81 5.76
N ALA A 896 -34.13 -14.49 5.92
CA ALA A 896 -33.03 -13.54 5.74
C ALA A 896 -32.64 -12.80 7.04
N GLY A 897 -33.12 -13.25 8.21
CA GLY A 897 -32.70 -12.70 9.52
C GLY A 897 -33.30 -11.35 9.90
N VAL A 898 -34.32 -10.88 9.18
CA VAL A 898 -35.03 -9.61 9.48
C VAL A 898 -36.21 -9.87 10.40
N VAL A 899 -36.31 -9.10 11.49
CA VAL A 899 -37.46 -9.12 12.42
C VAL A 899 -38.26 -7.83 12.23
N VAL A 900 -39.54 -7.98 11.89
CA VAL A 900 -40.46 -6.86 11.64
C VAL A 900 -41.43 -6.72 12.80
N TYR A 901 -41.57 -5.51 13.34
CA TYR A 901 -42.53 -5.18 14.40
C TYR A 901 -43.63 -4.25 13.86
N THR A 902 -44.87 -4.55 14.21
CA THR A 902 -46.05 -3.75 13.87
C THR A 902 -46.61 -3.12 15.13
N ILE A 903 -46.65 -1.79 15.20
CA ILE A 903 -47.01 -1.06 16.42
C ILE A 903 -48.30 -0.26 16.18
N PRO A 904 -49.32 -0.38 17.05
CA PRO A 904 -50.52 0.46 16.97
C PRO A 904 -50.18 1.95 17.16
N ALA A 905 -50.76 2.81 16.32
CA ALA A 905 -50.48 4.25 16.33
C ALA A 905 -50.94 4.99 17.62
N ASP A 906 -51.75 4.34 18.46
CA ASP A 906 -52.20 4.79 19.77
C ASP A 906 -51.35 4.28 20.95
N THR A 907 -50.21 3.63 20.68
CA THR A 907 -49.29 3.13 21.71
C THR A 907 -48.80 4.29 22.60
N PRO A 908 -49.02 4.23 23.94
CA PRO A 908 -48.66 5.32 24.84
C PRO A 908 -47.17 5.65 24.85
N ALA A 909 -46.82 6.93 25.03
CA ALA A 909 -45.43 7.33 25.27
C ALA A 909 -44.90 6.71 26.57
N GLY A 910 -43.75 6.05 26.50
CA GLY A 910 -43.19 5.21 27.55
C GLY A 910 -42.21 4.16 27.01
N GLU A 911 -41.58 3.41 27.91
CA GLU A 911 -40.70 2.29 27.58
C GLU A 911 -41.49 0.98 27.65
N HIS A 912 -41.54 0.25 26.54
CA HIS A 912 -42.30 -1.00 26.35
C HIS A 912 -41.33 -2.16 26.14
N ARG A 913 -41.62 -3.31 26.77
CA ARG A 913 -40.78 -4.51 26.65
C ARG A 913 -41.37 -5.46 25.61
N LEU A 914 -40.56 -5.87 24.64
CA LEU A 914 -40.94 -6.74 23.52
C LEU A 914 -40.34 -8.13 23.70
N ALA A 915 -41.12 -9.17 23.42
CA ALA A 915 -40.63 -10.55 23.39
C ALA A 915 -40.09 -10.86 21.99
N VAL A 916 -38.85 -11.36 21.91
CA VAL A 916 -38.30 -11.92 20.68
C VAL A 916 -38.58 -13.42 20.70
N ALA A 917 -39.33 -13.92 19.71
CA ALA A 917 -39.72 -15.32 19.64
C ALA A 917 -39.28 -15.98 18.32
N THR A 918 -39.13 -17.30 18.36
CA THR A 918 -38.96 -18.15 17.17
C THR A 918 -40.25 -18.23 16.34
N THR A 919 -40.17 -18.75 15.12
CA THR A 919 -41.34 -19.05 14.27
C THR A 919 -42.34 -20.01 14.93
N ASP A 920 -41.89 -20.81 15.90
CA ASP A 920 -42.73 -21.78 16.63
C ASP A 920 -43.31 -21.20 17.94
N GLY A 921 -43.00 -19.93 18.25
CA GLY A 921 -43.60 -19.18 19.37
C GLY A 921 -42.77 -19.14 20.67
N ASP A 922 -41.63 -19.84 20.73
CA ASP A 922 -40.76 -19.83 21.92
C ASP A 922 -39.99 -18.51 22.06
N VAL A 923 -40.11 -17.85 23.22
CA VAL A 923 -39.44 -16.57 23.53
C VAL A 923 -37.96 -16.80 23.86
N ILE A 924 -37.09 -16.32 22.96
CA ILE A 924 -35.62 -16.46 23.03
C ILE A 924 -34.91 -15.22 23.60
N GLY A 925 -35.62 -14.10 23.75
CA GLY A 925 -35.04 -12.86 24.30
C GLY A 925 -36.08 -11.78 24.57
N TRP A 926 -35.63 -10.69 25.17
CA TRP A 926 -36.43 -9.49 25.42
C TRP A 926 -35.68 -8.26 24.92
N ASP A 927 -36.38 -7.37 24.23
CA ASP A 927 -35.88 -6.05 23.81
C ASP A 927 -36.76 -4.94 24.40
N TYR A 928 -36.31 -3.69 24.31
CA TYR A 928 -36.97 -2.52 24.89
C TYR A 928 -37.13 -1.39 23.88
N LEU A 929 -38.35 -0.90 23.71
CA LEU A 929 -38.70 0.20 22.81
C LEU A 929 -39.23 1.39 23.59
N THR A 930 -38.62 2.56 23.43
CA THR A 930 -39.13 3.82 23.99
C THR A 930 -39.92 4.60 22.95
N VAL A 931 -41.22 4.76 23.18
CA VAL A 931 -42.11 5.62 22.38
C VAL A 931 -42.14 7.02 23.00
N VAL A 932 -41.93 8.07 22.22
CA VAL A 932 -41.83 9.46 22.69
C VAL A 932 -42.91 10.32 22.03
N ALA A 933 -43.59 11.17 22.80
CA ALA A 933 -44.60 12.09 22.26
C ALA A 933 -43.95 13.30 21.54
N PRO A 934 -44.54 13.81 20.45
CA PRO A 934 -43.98 14.92 19.68
C PRO A 934 -44.04 16.25 20.44
N ALA A 935 -42.99 17.06 20.30
CA ALA A 935 -42.95 18.42 20.82
C ALA A 935 -43.70 19.39 19.89
N ALA A 936 -44.65 20.15 20.43
CA ALA A 936 -45.44 21.11 19.65
C ALA A 936 -44.62 22.35 19.26
N ALA A 937 -44.38 22.53 17.96
CA ALA A 937 -43.92 23.81 17.42
C ALA A 937 -45.07 24.83 17.42
N ALA A 938 -44.80 26.07 17.82
CA ALA A 938 -45.81 27.13 17.83
C ALA A 938 -45.83 27.88 16.49
N GLY A 939 -46.96 27.87 15.78
CA GLY A 939 -47.12 28.66 14.54
C GLY A 939 -48.30 28.25 13.65
N ASP A 940 -49.45 28.88 13.91
CA ASP A 940 -50.66 29.01 13.07
C ASP A 940 -51.44 27.77 12.57
N ASP A 941 -52.77 27.93 12.59
CA ASP A 941 -53.75 26.93 12.15
C ASP A 941 -53.84 26.85 10.61
N SER A 942 -53.70 25.66 10.03
CA SER A 942 -54.74 25.14 9.12
C SER A 942 -54.57 23.66 8.75
N ALA A 943 -55.51 22.86 9.24
CA ALA A 943 -56.06 21.65 8.63
C ALA A 943 -55.13 20.70 7.84
N LEU A 944 -54.82 19.55 8.44
CA LEU A 944 -54.91 18.24 7.77
C LEU A 944 -55.29 17.17 8.81
N GLY A 945 -56.48 16.61 8.70
CA GLY A 945 -56.93 15.52 9.55
C GLY A 945 -56.45 14.18 9.00
N VAL A 946 -55.75 13.40 9.82
CA VAL A 946 -55.35 12.02 9.49
C VAL A 946 -56.00 11.07 10.50
N THR A 947 -56.90 10.22 9.99
CA THR A 947 -57.51 9.11 10.75
C THR A 947 -57.04 7.79 10.17
N GLY A 948 -56.37 6.98 11.00
CA GLY A 948 -56.07 5.57 10.71
C GLY A 948 -54.87 5.36 9.78
N GLY A 949 -53.73 5.00 10.37
CA GLY A 949 -52.58 4.45 9.67
C GLY A 949 -51.80 3.54 10.60
N THR A 950 -51.41 2.36 10.13
CA THR A 950 -50.53 1.44 10.85
C THR A 950 -49.10 1.71 10.42
N VAL A 951 -48.16 1.77 11.37
CA VAL A 951 -46.72 1.93 11.07
C VAL A 951 -46.04 0.58 11.19
N SER A 952 -45.41 0.14 10.09
CA SER A 952 -44.58 -1.06 10.03
C SER A 952 -43.11 -0.64 10.01
N LEU A 953 -42.28 -1.23 10.87
CA LEU A 953 -40.85 -0.88 11.00
C LEU A 953 -39.96 -2.04 10.56
N LEU A 954 -39.10 -1.78 9.57
CA LEU A 954 -38.07 -2.70 9.09
C LEU A 954 -36.75 -2.38 9.81
N LEU A 955 -36.23 -3.32 10.60
CA LEU A 955 -34.90 -3.20 11.22
C LEU A 955 -33.87 -3.97 10.39
N VAL A 956 -33.10 -3.23 9.59
CA VAL A 956 -31.88 -3.71 8.93
C VAL A 956 -30.68 -3.04 9.60
N GLY A 957 -29.54 -3.75 9.69
CA GLY A 957 -28.32 -3.21 10.27
C GLY A 957 -27.86 -1.95 9.53
N VAL A 958 -27.89 -0.80 10.23
CA VAL A 958 -27.31 0.49 9.81
C VAL A 958 -27.92 1.10 8.52
N ALA A 959 -29.25 1.28 8.50
CA ALA A 959 -29.87 2.38 7.74
C ALA A 959 -31.23 2.76 8.35
N LEU A 960 -31.48 4.06 8.55
CA LEU A 960 -32.78 4.60 8.97
C LEU A 960 -33.41 5.36 7.80
N ALA A 961 -34.38 4.73 7.13
CA ALA A 961 -35.24 5.37 6.15
C ALA A 961 -36.66 5.48 6.74
N ALA A 962 -37.15 6.72 6.90
CA ALA A 962 -38.52 6.98 7.34
C ALA A 962 -39.31 7.60 6.19
N LEU A 963 -40.25 6.83 5.61
CA LEU A 963 -41.18 7.34 4.60
C LEU A 963 -42.19 8.30 5.25
N ALA A 964 -41.98 9.60 5.04
CA ALA A 964 -42.72 10.65 5.71
C ALA A 964 -44.05 10.99 5.02
N THR A 965 -45.12 10.24 5.32
CA THR A 965 -46.50 10.73 5.14
C THR A 965 -47.11 11.15 6.49
N GLY A 966 -46.57 12.24 7.06
CA GLY A 966 -47.23 13.04 8.10
C GLY A 966 -47.59 12.32 9.42
N GLY A 967 -46.61 11.95 10.25
CA GLY A 967 -46.86 11.52 11.63
C GLY A 967 -45.62 11.07 12.41
N THR A 968 -45.51 11.53 13.66
CA THR A 968 -44.66 11.03 14.77
C THR A 968 -43.20 10.61 14.47
N LEU A 969 -42.24 11.40 14.97
CA LEU A 969 -40.82 11.03 14.99
C LEU A 969 -40.56 9.96 16.07
N LEU A 970 -40.21 8.73 15.67
CA LEU A 970 -39.83 7.64 16.58
C LEU A 970 -38.30 7.57 16.72
N VAL A 971 -37.77 7.57 17.95
CA VAL A 971 -36.32 7.52 18.22
C VAL A 971 -35.98 6.25 19.00
N ILE A 972 -35.32 5.30 18.34
CA ILE A 972 -34.90 4.03 18.95
C ILE A 972 -33.48 4.17 19.51
N ARG A 973 -33.29 3.92 20.82
CA ARG A 973 -31.98 3.76 21.46
C ARG A 973 -31.81 2.32 21.91
N ARG A 974 -30.94 1.56 21.24
CA ARG A 974 -30.51 0.24 21.72
C ARG A 974 -29.68 0.41 22.99
N ARG A 975 -30.12 -0.17 24.10
CA ARG A 975 -29.39 -0.12 25.39
C ARG A 975 -29.00 -1.54 25.80
N ALA A 976 -27.75 -1.92 25.53
CA ALA A 976 -27.20 -3.16 26.06
C ALA A 976 -27.24 -3.10 27.61
N GLN A 977 -27.96 -4.03 28.24
CA GLN A 977 -27.89 -4.20 29.69
C GLN A 977 -26.62 -4.97 30.07
N ARG A 978 -25.97 -4.52 31.15
CA ARG A 978 -25.03 -5.35 31.90
C ARG A 978 -25.80 -6.53 32.51
N PRO A 979 -25.19 -7.70 32.70
CA PRO A 979 -25.80 -8.76 33.52
C PRO A 979 -26.01 -8.22 34.94
N ALA A 980 -27.22 -8.42 35.48
CA ALA A 980 -27.48 -8.29 36.91
C ALA A 980 -27.34 -9.67 37.55
N GLU A 981 -26.61 -9.76 38.66
CA GLU A 981 -26.53 -10.99 39.47
C GLU A 981 -27.90 -11.40 39.98
N VAL A 982 -28.35 -12.63 39.67
CA VAL A 982 -29.43 -13.32 40.40
C VAL A 982 -29.20 -14.84 40.37
N GLY A 983 -28.90 -15.43 41.54
CA GLY A 983 -29.15 -16.85 41.83
C GLY A 983 -27.94 -17.77 41.78
#